data_AF-A0A196N014-F1
#
_entry.id   AF-A0A196N014-F1
#
_cell.length_a   1.000
_cell.length_b   1.000
_cell.length_c   1.000
_cell.angle_alpha   90.00
_cell.angle_beta   90.00
_cell.angle_gamma   90.00
#
_symmetry.space_group_name_H-M   'P 1'
#
loop_
_entity.id
_entity.type
_entity.pdbx_description
1 polymer ?
#
loop_
_entity_poly.entity_id
_entity_poly.type
_entity_poly.pdbx_seq_one_letter_code
_entity_poly.pdbx_strand_id
1 'polypeptide(L)'
;MTDLFDPAPARADHATAAARLLLPAIAGDAKITRAMLNDAMIRAYGGTDADGHWTQRESFEVLEHATALAVCAAGTTPAVDAAIGLMARLPTQTVRSEEQIDWQQFSTPLDLATITVMLANARADDIVLEPSAGNGLLVAGLPPIAALQLNEIDPARRERLSATFPKASVTGHDGAQIASVMASAERPSLILMNPPFSRSLGRGADALAAVRHLQAAIKRVRPGGRVVAIMPDWFFNSARMGTIWSTTLASVALRTSIRLTHAYGKHGTGVAVRLYVIDKTVGDTTTVTLQRGAVSDLVEALVIPPRQDLIPEAATPAPVKRGGGLSLLRSVRSKPAATPRIFRALARNEVLPVGYQVLETPAPLAEQSGVYLPYRPSRIVFDAAGEHPTALVESIAMGSIPAPIPVHVPSLPERTVTERLLSSSQLETVVYAGHAWTQYIPGLSKPDKEGVGLVLSDDGRAYRKGYFLGDGTGAGKGRQVAAVILDNWLAGRRKNIWISKNEALHADAIRDWTALGGLAADVQPLSRWKIDEPVTMDEGVLFVTYPTLRSNRGDATRLDQIIAWAGADFDGVIAFDEAHEMGGVAGGEGSMGTKKGSQQGIAGVLLQNHLPDARVLYASATGASEVNNLAYAVRLGLWGPETAFANREAFITQIRQGGIAAMELVARDLKATGLYTARALSFAGVEYDILRHELTPEQIAVYDTYADAWAIIHRGLEKALELTGVVDGNEGKTLNSGAKAAARSRFESCKQRFFGALLLSAKLPTVIAAIEQHLAADQSVVLQLVSTAEAILDRRLGELSPDERADLDIDLSPREAV
;
A
#
# COMPACT_ATOMS: atom_id res chain seq x y z
N MET A 1 -39.13 18.45 2.30
CA MET A 1 -40.19 17.66 1.64
C MET A 1 -40.45 18.35 0.31
N THR A 2 -39.76 17.89 -0.74
CA THR A 2 -39.75 18.22 -2.18
C THR A 2 -38.41 17.66 -2.68
N ASP A 3 -38.27 16.71 -3.59
CA ASP A 3 -39.19 15.88 -4.34
C ASP A 3 -38.39 14.58 -4.62
N LEU A 4 -38.80 13.49 -3.98
CA LEU A 4 -38.28 12.15 -4.21
C LEU A 4 -39.06 11.61 -5.41
N PHE A 5 -38.74 11.95 -6.66
CA PHE A 5 -39.05 11.20 -7.89
C PHE A 5 -38.56 12.01 -9.12
N ASP A 6 -37.25 12.11 -9.32
CA ASP A 6 -36.72 12.45 -10.65
C ASP A 6 -36.58 11.12 -11.42
N PRO A 7 -37.39 10.85 -12.45
CA PRO A 7 -37.29 9.58 -13.16
C PRO A 7 -35.98 9.58 -13.93
N ALA A 8 -35.02 8.74 -13.49
CA ALA A 8 -33.76 8.46 -14.19
C ALA A 8 -33.83 8.53 -15.75
N PRO A 9 -34.88 7.99 -16.43
CA PRO A 9 -35.03 8.14 -17.88
C PRO A 9 -35.03 9.58 -18.40
N ALA A 10 -35.68 10.54 -17.72
CA ALA A 10 -35.71 11.94 -18.14
C ALA A 10 -34.31 12.57 -18.11
N ARG A 11 -33.48 12.16 -17.13
CA ARG A 11 -32.13 12.68 -16.95
C ARG A 11 -31.14 12.15 -17.99
N ALA A 12 -31.28 10.90 -18.43
CA ALA A 12 -30.50 10.33 -19.53
C ALA A 12 -30.90 10.88 -20.90
N ASP A 13 -32.18 11.19 -21.11
CA ASP A 13 -32.66 11.89 -22.29
C ASP A 13 -32.05 13.29 -22.39
N HIS A 14 -31.98 14.03 -21.27
CA HIS A 14 -31.28 15.31 -21.21
C HIS A 14 -29.77 15.16 -21.50
N ALA A 15 -29.10 14.15 -20.97
CA ALA A 15 -27.69 13.89 -21.24
C ALA A 15 -27.43 13.64 -22.75
N THR A 16 -28.30 12.85 -23.39
CA THR A 16 -28.22 12.56 -24.83
C THR A 16 -28.52 13.80 -25.66
N ALA A 17 -29.49 14.61 -25.25
CA ALA A 17 -29.80 15.88 -25.90
C ALA A 17 -28.60 16.86 -25.83
N ALA A 18 -27.99 17.01 -24.65
CA ALA A 18 -26.79 17.82 -24.46
C ALA A 18 -25.63 17.31 -25.33
N ALA A 19 -25.42 15.99 -25.37
CA ALA A 19 -24.37 15.39 -26.19
C ALA A 19 -24.57 15.66 -27.70
N ARG A 20 -25.82 15.63 -28.18
CA ARG A 20 -26.15 15.97 -29.57
C ARG A 20 -25.85 17.42 -29.90
N LEU A 21 -26.02 18.35 -28.96
CA LEU A 21 -25.67 19.77 -29.14
C LEU A 21 -24.16 19.99 -29.32
N LEU A 22 -23.32 19.08 -28.83
CA LEU A 22 -21.87 19.15 -28.97
C LEU A 22 -21.34 18.54 -30.29
N LEU A 23 -22.13 17.75 -31.01
CA LEU A 23 -21.70 17.06 -32.23
C LEU A 23 -21.14 18.00 -33.32
N PRO A 24 -21.75 19.18 -33.62
CA PRO A 24 -21.20 20.09 -34.60
C PRO A 24 -19.81 20.62 -34.21
N ALA A 25 -19.56 20.83 -32.92
CA ALA A 25 -18.27 21.28 -32.43
C ALA A 25 -17.20 20.17 -32.48
N ILE A 26 -17.60 18.93 -32.23
CA ILE A 26 -16.73 17.75 -32.37
C ILE A 26 -16.32 17.55 -33.83
N ALA A 27 -17.27 17.72 -34.76
CA ALA A 27 -17.03 17.58 -36.20
C ALA A 27 -16.20 18.71 -36.81
N GLY A 28 -16.25 19.92 -36.25
CA GLY A 28 -15.43 21.05 -36.70
C GLY A 28 -13.99 21.01 -36.16
N ASP A 29 -13.17 22.00 -36.54
CA ASP A 29 -11.76 22.10 -36.11
C ASP A 29 -11.54 23.02 -34.90
N ALA A 30 -12.59 23.70 -34.42
CA ALA A 30 -12.49 24.62 -33.30
C ALA A 30 -12.22 23.90 -31.98
N LYS A 31 -11.55 24.59 -31.05
CA LYS A 31 -11.36 24.12 -29.67
C LYS A 31 -12.71 24.06 -28.96
N ILE A 32 -12.99 22.94 -28.31
CA ILE A 32 -14.20 22.78 -27.50
C ILE A 32 -13.92 23.37 -26.11
N THR A 33 -14.66 24.41 -25.73
CA THR A 33 -14.44 25.13 -24.48
C THR A 33 -15.43 24.70 -23.40
N ARG A 34 -15.12 24.95 -22.13
CA ARG A 34 -16.07 24.73 -21.02
C ARG A 34 -17.36 25.52 -21.18
N ALA A 35 -17.29 26.74 -21.72
CA ALA A 35 -18.48 27.53 -21.98
C ALA A 35 -19.44 26.83 -22.96
N MET A 36 -18.91 26.13 -23.98
CA MET A 36 -19.73 25.36 -24.91
C MET A 36 -20.36 24.12 -24.25
N LEU A 37 -19.62 23.43 -23.37
CA LEU A 37 -20.18 22.35 -22.56
C LEU A 37 -21.32 22.86 -21.68
N ASN A 38 -21.10 23.96 -20.96
CA ASN A 38 -22.09 24.53 -20.05
C ASN A 38 -23.33 25.01 -20.80
N ASP A 39 -23.19 25.64 -21.98
CA ASP A 39 -24.34 26.01 -22.83
C ASP A 39 -25.16 24.77 -23.25
N ALA A 40 -24.48 23.70 -23.69
CA ALA A 40 -25.15 22.45 -24.05
C ALA A 40 -25.89 21.83 -22.86
N MET A 41 -25.30 21.86 -21.67
CA MET A 41 -25.93 21.37 -20.43
C MET A 41 -27.12 22.24 -20.03
N ILE A 42 -26.98 23.58 -20.00
CA ILE A 42 -28.08 24.51 -19.65
C ILE A 42 -29.28 24.33 -20.58
N ARG A 43 -29.04 24.21 -21.88
CA ARG A 43 -30.11 24.03 -22.88
C ARG A 43 -30.85 22.70 -22.73
N ALA A 44 -30.16 21.64 -22.30
CA ALA A 44 -30.76 20.32 -22.17
C ALA A 44 -31.40 20.08 -20.79
N TYR A 45 -30.81 20.61 -19.72
CA TYR A 45 -31.26 20.42 -18.34
C TYR A 45 -32.11 21.58 -17.79
N GLY A 46 -32.26 22.66 -18.56
CA GLY A 46 -33.16 23.77 -18.25
C GLY A 46 -32.70 24.71 -17.13
N GLY A 47 -31.42 24.68 -16.76
CA GLY A 47 -30.86 25.48 -15.66
C GLY A 47 -29.34 25.33 -15.52
N THR A 48 -28.74 26.08 -14.59
CA THR A 48 -27.29 26.05 -14.35
C THR A 48 -26.91 24.99 -13.32
N ASP A 49 -25.60 24.69 -13.23
CA ASP A 49 -25.06 23.82 -12.17
C ASP A 49 -25.17 24.46 -10.78
N ALA A 50 -25.07 25.80 -10.69
CA ALA A 50 -25.30 26.55 -9.45
C ALA A 50 -26.72 26.40 -8.90
N ASP A 51 -27.70 26.19 -9.80
CA ASP A 51 -29.10 25.94 -9.45
C ASP A 51 -29.36 24.44 -9.13
N GLY A 52 -28.34 23.59 -9.20
CA GLY A 52 -28.42 22.16 -8.88
C GLY A 52 -29.00 21.27 -9.98
N HIS A 53 -29.19 21.79 -11.21
CA HIS A 53 -29.77 21.02 -12.31
C HIS A 53 -28.84 19.92 -12.84
N TRP A 54 -27.53 20.14 -12.76
CA TRP A 54 -26.48 19.20 -13.18
C TRP A 54 -25.16 19.55 -12.46
N THR A 55 -24.18 18.66 -12.52
CA THR A 55 -22.86 18.84 -11.92
C THR A 55 -21.79 19.03 -13.00
N GLN A 56 -20.71 19.75 -12.68
CA GLN A 56 -19.58 19.88 -13.61
C GLN A 56 -19.02 18.52 -14.06
N ARG A 57 -19.13 17.46 -13.23
CA ARG A 57 -18.76 16.09 -13.63
C ARG A 57 -19.69 15.54 -14.71
N GLU A 58 -21.01 15.68 -14.55
CA GLU A 58 -21.99 15.26 -15.56
C GLU A 58 -21.68 15.89 -16.92
N SER A 59 -21.22 17.16 -16.96
CA SER A 59 -20.83 17.80 -18.23
C SER A 59 -19.67 17.11 -18.96
N PHE A 60 -18.68 16.57 -18.22
CA PHE A 60 -17.57 15.82 -18.80
C PHE A 60 -18.01 14.43 -19.27
N GLU A 61 -18.93 13.78 -18.55
CA GLU A 61 -19.51 12.51 -19.00
C GLU A 61 -20.37 12.67 -20.26
N VAL A 62 -21.10 13.79 -20.37
CA VAL A 62 -21.81 14.17 -21.60
C VAL A 62 -20.84 14.41 -22.75
N LEU A 63 -19.68 15.05 -22.51
CA LEU A 63 -18.66 15.24 -23.54
C LEU A 63 -18.10 13.89 -24.05
N GLU A 64 -17.82 12.95 -23.14
CA GLU A 64 -17.39 11.60 -23.49
C GLU A 64 -18.47 10.87 -24.32
N HIS A 65 -19.73 10.97 -23.90
CA HIS A 65 -20.87 10.41 -24.63
C HIS A 65 -21.04 11.04 -26.02
N ALA A 66 -20.88 12.36 -26.15
CA ALA A 66 -20.90 13.08 -27.43
C ALA A 66 -19.78 12.62 -28.36
N THR A 67 -18.59 12.37 -27.80
CA THR A 67 -17.45 11.85 -28.56
C THR A 67 -17.74 10.43 -29.06
N ALA A 68 -18.29 9.56 -28.20
CA ALA A 68 -18.70 8.21 -28.60
C ALA A 68 -19.80 8.23 -29.68
N LEU A 69 -20.79 9.13 -29.56
CA LEU A 69 -21.83 9.34 -30.57
C LEU A 69 -21.24 9.77 -31.92
N ALA A 70 -20.34 10.75 -31.92
CA ALA A 70 -19.72 11.24 -33.15
C ALA A 70 -18.91 10.15 -33.87
N VAL A 71 -18.11 9.39 -33.11
CA VAL A 71 -17.27 8.30 -33.66
C VAL A 71 -18.14 7.14 -34.14
N CYS A 72 -19.16 6.74 -33.38
CA CYS A 72 -20.09 5.69 -33.77
C CYS A 72 -20.89 6.07 -35.03
N ALA A 73 -21.28 7.35 -35.16
CA ALA A 73 -22.00 7.85 -36.33
C ALA A 73 -21.13 7.86 -37.60
N ALA A 74 -19.81 8.05 -37.47
CA ALA A 74 -18.88 7.95 -38.59
C ALA A 74 -18.77 6.51 -39.15
N GLY A 75 -19.06 5.49 -38.32
CA GLY A 75 -19.15 4.09 -38.75
C GLY A 75 -17.82 3.43 -39.12
N THR A 76 -16.70 4.09 -38.85
CA THR A 76 -15.34 3.60 -39.13
C THR A 76 -14.38 4.01 -38.02
N THR A 77 -13.32 3.23 -37.82
CA THR A 77 -12.24 3.59 -36.90
C THR A 77 -11.57 4.90 -37.37
N PRO A 78 -11.49 5.94 -36.52
CA PRO A 78 -10.79 7.17 -36.88
C PRO A 78 -9.31 6.91 -37.21
N ALA A 79 -8.71 7.76 -38.05
CA ALA A 79 -7.25 7.82 -38.15
C ALA A 79 -6.65 8.26 -36.81
N VAL A 80 -5.52 7.67 -36.41
CA VAL A 80 -4.91 7.96 -35.10
C VAL A 80 -4.60 9.45 -34.93
N ASP A 81 -4.08 10.11 -35.97
CA ASP A 81 -3.79 11.55 -35.94
C ASP A 81 -5.06 12.40 -35.78
N ALA A 82 -6.17 11.97 -36.38
CA ALA A 82 -7.46 12.64 -36.22
C ALA A 82 -8.00 12.48 -34.79
N ALA A 83 -7.83 11.29 -34.19
CA ALA A 83 -8.18 11.03 -32.79
C ALA A 83 -7.33 11.87 -31.82
N ILE A 84 -6.01 11.95 -32.04
CA ILE A 84 -5.09 12.80 -31.28
C ILE A 84 -5.48 14.27 -31.42
N GLY A 85 -5.76 14.72 -32.65
CA GLY A 85 -6.19 16.10 -32.94
C GLY A 85 -7.49 16.46 -32.22
N LEU A 86 -8.50 15.58 -32.24
CA LEU A 86 -9.73 15.78 -31.48
C LEU A 86 -9.46 15.83 -29.98
N MET A 87 -8.68 14.90 -29.43
CA MET A 87 -8.31 14.90 -28.00
C MET A 87 -7.60 16.20 -27.58
N ALA A 88 -6.74 16.76 -28.43
CA ALA A 88 -6.06 18.03 -28.16
C ALA A 88 -7.05 19.21 -28.03
N ARG A 89 -8.16 19.19 -28.79
CA ARG A 89 -9.22 20.20 -28.79
C ARG A 89 -10.20 20.09 -27.62
N LEU A 90 -10.27 18.93 -26.96
CA LEU A 90 -11.14 18.73 -25.79
C LEU A 90 -10.59 19.47 -24.55
N PRO A 91 -11.48 19.99 -23.68
CA PRO A 91 -11.08 20.58 -22.40
C PRO A 91 -10.53 19.48 -21.46
N THR A 92 -9.56 19.85 -20.63
CA THR A 92 -9.06 18.94 -19.58
C THR A 92 -10.12 18.79 -18.48
N GLN A 93 -10.37 17.54 -18.07
CA GLN A 93 -11.29 17.21 -16.98
C GLN A 93 -10.61 17.52 -15.62
N THR A 94 -10.85 18.71 -15.04
CA THR A 94 -10.18 19.14 -13.80
C THR A 94 -11.01 18.91 -12.53
N VAL A 95 -12.29 18.57 -12.66
CA VAL A 95 -13.19 18.35 -11.51
C VAL A 95 -13.40 16.84 -11.34
N ARG A 96 -13.12 16.35 -10.13
CA ARG A 96 -13.25 14.94 -9.75
C ARG A 96 -14.28 14.82 -8.64
N SER A 97 -15.18 13.84 -8.72
CA SER A 97 -16.03 13.47 -7.58
C SER A 97 -15.25 12.58 -6.61
N GLU A 98 -15.62 12.58 -5.33
CA GLU A 98 -15.10 11.62 -4.34
C GLU A 98 -15.29 10.19 -4.84
N GLU A 99 -16.44 9.90 -5.45
CA GLU A 99 -16.74 8.61 -6.07
C GLU A 99 -15.79 8.26 -7.24
N GLN A 100 -15.43 9.21 -8.09
CA GLN A 100 -14.47 8.93 -9.17
C GLN A 100 -13.06 8.63 -8.65
N ILE A 101 -12.64 9.32 -7.58
CA ILE A 101 -11.36 9.09 -6.90
C ILE A 101 -11.39 7.73 -6.19
N ASP A 102 -12.47 7.44 -5.49
CA ASP A 102 -12.65 6.22 -4.69
C ASP A 102 -12.76 4.96 -5.55
N TRP A 103 -13.37 5.08 -6.73
CA TRP A 103 -13.60 3.97 -7.66
C TRP A 103 -12.58 3.91 -8.81
N GLN A 104 -11.66 4.88 -8.92
CA GLN A 104 -10.64 5.00 -9.99
C GLN A 104 -11.21 4.83 -11.40
N GLN A 105 -12.39 5.39 -11.66
CA GLN A 105 -13.09 5.29 -12.94
C GLN A 105 -12.67 6.43 -13.88
N PHE A 106 -11.62 6.20 -14.67
CA PHE A 106 -11.23 7.10 -15.75
C PHE A 106 -11.65 6.52 -17.10
N SER A 107 -12.39 7.31 -17.88
CA SER A 107 -12.76 6.94 -19.25
C SER A 107 -11.52 6.84 -20.12
N THR A 108 -11.52 5.85 -21.02
CA THR A 108 -10.41 5.65 -21.95
C THR A 108 -10.38 6.81 -22.96
N PRO A 109 -9.25 7.53 -23.12
CA PRO A 109 -9.08 8.56 -24.15
C PRO A 109 -9.32 8.05 -25.57
N LEU A 110 -9.83 8.90 -26.47
CA LEU A 110 -10.20 8.49 -27.83
C LEU A 110 -9.01 7.98 -28.65
N ASP A 111 -7.85 8.62 -28.53
CA ASP A 111 -6.61 8.20 -29.20
C ASP A 111 -6.17 6.81 -28.73
N LEU A 112 -6.18 6.54 -27.42
CA LEU A 112 -5.92 5.20 -26.86
C LEU A 112 -6.99 4.18 -27.27
N ALA A 113 -8.26 4.57 -27.28
CA ALA A 113 -9.37 3.73 -27.74
C ALA A 113 -9.19 3.34 -29.22
N THR A 114 -8.77 4.29 -30.06
CA THR A 114 -8.49 4.08 -31.49
C THR A 114 -7.40 3.02 -31.70
N ILE A 115 -6.28 3.13 -30.96
CA ILE A 115 -5.21 2.12 -30.99
C ILE A 115 -5.72 0.75 -30.53
N THR A 116 -6.56 0.72 -29.48
CA THR A 116 -7.14 -0.53 -28.96
C THR A 116 -8.01 -1.21 -30.01
N VAL A 117 -8.85 -0.44 -30.74
CA VAL A 117 -9.67 -0.94 -31.85
C VAL A 117 -8.82 -1.45 -33.02
N MET A 118 -7.75 -0.74 -33.38
CA MET A 118 -6.82 -1.19 -34.43
C MET A 118 -6.17 -2.54 -34.07
N LEU A 119 -5.68 -2.68 -32.83
CA LEU A 119 -5.07 -3.91 -32.33
C LEU A 119 -6.07 -5.07 -32.19
N ALA A 120 -7.35 -4.75 -31.94
CA ALA A 120 -8.43 -5.72 -31.89
C ALA A 120 -8.64 -6.40 -33.25
N ASN A 121 -8.38 -5.68 -34.35
CA ASN A 121 -8.47 -6.17 -35.72
C ASN A 121 -9.78 -6.95 -35.94
N ALA A 122 -10.90 -6.27 -35.68
CA ALA A 122 -12.23 -6.86 -35.65
C ALA A 122 -12.67 -7.31 -37.05
N ARG A 123 -13.34 -8.46 -37.10
CA ARG A 123 -13.87 -9.09 -38.31
C ARG A 123 -15.39 -8.95 -38.35
N ALA A 124 -16.00 -9.02 -39.54
CA ALA A 124 -17.44 -8.85 -39.70
C ALA A 124 -18.29 -9.92 -38.98
N ASP A 125 -17.72 -11.09 -38.71
CA ASP A 125 -18.34 -12.20 -37.98
C ASP A 125 -18.08 -12.14 -36.46
N ASP A 126 -17.39 -11.10 -35.96
CA ASP A 126 -17.08 -11.01 -34.54
C ASP A 126 -18.30 -10.71 -33.68
N ILE A 127 -18.38 -11.41 -32.56
CA ILE A 127 -19.19 -11.02 -31.41
C ILE A 127 -18.26 -10.33 -30.43
N VAL A 128 -18.49 -9.04 -30.21
CA VAL A 128 -17.61 -8.19 -29.40
C VAL A 128 -18.23 -7.95 -28.03
N LEU A 129 -17.42 -8.10 -26.98
CA LEU A 129 -17.81 -7.75 -25.61
C LEU A 129 -16.90 -6.64 -25.05
N GLU A 130 -17.51 -5.61 -24.47
CA GLU A 130 -16.84 -4.67 -23.56
C GLU A 130 -17.41 -4.87 -22.13
N PRO A 131 -16.63 -5.43 -21.18
CA PRO A 131 -17.16 -5.84 -19.88
C PRO A 131 -17.29 -4.71 -18.85
N SER A 132 -16.75 -3.53 -19.15
CA SER A 132 -16.76 -2.34 -18.29
C SER A 132 -16.83 -1.10 -19.20
N ALA A 133 -18.01 -0.89 -19.78
CA ALA A 133 -18.16 -0.09 -20.99
C ALA A 133 -18.12 1.42 -20.80
N GLY A 134 -18.38 1.94 -19.61
CA GLY A 134 -18.46 3.38 -19.37
C GLY A 134 -19.45 4.04 -20.33
N ASN A 135 -18.99 5.06 -21.06
CA ASN A 135 -19.76 5.71 -22.14
C ASN A 135 -19.53 5.08 -23.54
N GLY A 136 -18.77 3.97 -23.63
CA GLY A 136 -18.62 3.13 -24.82
C GLY A 136 -17.59 3.61 -25.83
N LEU A 137 -16.66 4.50 -25.42
CA LEU A 137 -15.68 5.07 -26.33
C LEU A 137 -14.69 4.02 -26.87
N LEU A 138 -14.43 2.95 -26.12
CA LEU A 138 -13.50 1.87 -26.51
C LEU A 138 -14.00 1.04 -27.70
N VAL A 139 -15.32 1.03 -27.92
CA VAL A 139 -15.97 0.28 -29.00
C VAL A 139 -16.61 1.18 -30.06
N ALA A 140 -16.67 2.49 -29.83
CA ALA A 140 -17.36 3.43 -30.71
C ALA A 140 -16.81 3.43 -32.15
N GLY A 141 -15.51 3.20 -32.31
CA GLY A 141 -14.84 3.15 -33.62
C GLY A 141 -14.78 1.77 -34.26
N LEU A 142 -15.48 0.75 -33.74
CA LEU A 142 -15.46 -0.58 -34.35
C LEU A 142 -16.04 -0.57 -35.78
N PRO A 143 -15.48 -1.35 -36.71
CA PRO A 143 -16.11 -1.59 -38.01
C PRO A 143 -17.41 -2.39 -37.83
N PRO A 144 -18.20 -2.60 -38.89
CA PRO A 144 -19.34 -3.51 -38.85
C PRO A 144 -18.94 -4.91 -38.34
N ILE A 145 -19.66 -5.39 -37.32
CA ILE A 145 -19.47 -6.68 -36.63
C ILE A 145 -20.81 -7.42 -36.51
N ALA A 146 -20.80 -8.69 -36.13
CA ALA A 146 -22.00 -9.51 -36.04
C ALA A 146 -22.90 -9.11 -34.87
N ALA A 147 -22.31 -8.90 -33.69
CA ALA A 147 -23.05 -8.47 -32.50
C ALA A 147 -22.15 -7.74 -31.49
N LEU A 148 -22.74 -6.79 -30.76
CA LEU A 148 -22.08 -6.03 -29.70
C LEU A 148 -22.74 -6.30 -28.35
N GLN A 149 -21.95 -6.66 -27.35
CA GLN A 149 -22.34 -6.85 -25.96
C GLN A 149 -21.60 -5.82 -25.10
N LEU A 150 -22.35 -5.05 -24.31
CA LEU A 150 -21.82 -4.01 -23.44
C LEU A 150 -22.27 -4.26 -22.01
N ASN A 151 -21.35 -4.16 -21.07
CA ASN A 151 -21.67 -4.31 -19.66
C ASN A 151 -21.19 -3.09 -18.88
N GLU A 152 -22.12 -2.41 -18.20
CA GLU A 152 -21.82 -1.23 -17.39
C GLU A 152 -22.66 -1.25 -16.10
N ILE A 153 -22.01 -1.09 -14.96
CA ILE A 153 -22.65 -1.24 -13.65
C ILE A 153 -23.46 -0.01 -13.27
N ASP A 154 -23.05 1.17 -13.73
CA ASP A 154 -23.74 2.42 -13.48
C ASP A 154 -25.03 2.52 -14.34
N PRO A 155 -26.21 2.71 -13.72
CA PRO A 155 -27.48 2.83 -14.45
C PRO A 155 -27.51 3.98 -15.46
N ALA A 156 -26.98 5.15 -15.12
CA ALA A 156 -27.05 6.34 -15.99
C ALA A 156 -26.18 6.16 -17.24
N ARG A 157 -24.99 5.56 -17.10
CA ARG A 157 -24.13 5.19 -18.23
C ARG A 157 -24.75 4.11 -19.10
N ARG A 158 -25.43 3.11 -18.54
CA ARG A 158 -26.17 2.10 -19.33
C ARG A 158 -27.24 2.71 -20.23
N GLU A 159 -27.98 3.69 -19.73
CA GLU A 159 -28.99 4.39 -20.52
C GLU A 159 -28.34 5.14 -21.69
N ARG A 160 -27.23 5.86 -21.45
CA ARG A 160 -26.45 6.52 -22.51
C ARG A 160 -25.85 5.54 -23.53
N LEU A 161 -25.34 4.39 -23.09
CA LEU A 161 -24.86 3.34 -23.98
C LEU A 161 -25.98 2.83 -24.90
N SER A 162 -27.19 2.68 -24.38
CA SER A 162 -28.36 2.26 -25.16
C SER A 162 -28.74 3.31 -26.22
N ALA A 163 -28.52 4.60 -25.93
CA ALA A 163 -28.71 5.68 -26.89
C ALA A 163 -27.63 5.73 -27.99
N THR A 164 -26.36 5.46 -27.66
CA THR A 164 -25.26 5.41 -28.65
C THR A 164 -25.29 4.14 -29.49
N PHE A 165 -25.59 2.99 -28.87
CA PHE A 165 -25.52 1.66 -29.48
C PHE A 165 -26.88 0.95 -29.41
N PRO A 166 -27.90 1.40 -30.18
CA PRO A 166 -29.27 0.88 -30.07
C PRO A 166 -29.41 -0.60 -30.47
N LYS A 167 -28.41 -1.17 -31.15
CA LYS A 167 -28.37 -2.58 -31.56
C LYS A 167 -27.56 -3.46 -30.60
N ALA A 168 -26.90 -2.89 -29.59
CA ALA A 168 -26.09 -3.64 -28.64
C ALA A 168 -26.95 -4.27 -27.54
N SER A 169 -26.52 -5.43 -27.05
CA SER A 169 -27.04 -5.98 -25.79
C SER A 169 -26.33 -5.28 -24.64
N VAL A 170 -27.09 -4.59 -23.77
CA VAL A 170 -26.54 -3.86 -22.61
C VAL A 170 -26.94 -4.57 -21.31
N THR A 171 -25.96 -4.90 -20.47
CA THR A 171 -26.14 -5.54 -19.16
C THR A 171 -25.51 -4.73 -18.03
N GLY A 172 -25.85 -5.05 -16.78
CA GLY A 172 -25.37 -4.35 -15.58
C GLY A 172 -24.76 -5.25 -14.51
N HIS A 173 -23.94 -6.21 -14.92
CA HIS A 173 -23.31 -7.18 -14.03
C HIS A 173 -21.93 -6.72 -13.53
N ASP A 174 -21.45 -7.33 -12.44
CA ASP A 174 -20.05 -7.18 -12.02
C ASP A 174 -19.11 -7.75 -13.10
N GLY A 175 -18.21 -6.90 -13.61
CA GLY A 175 -17.23 -7.22 -14.65
C GLY A 175 -16.32 -8.41 -14.28
N ALA A 176 -16.03 -8.63 -12.99
CA ALA A 176 -15.25 -9.77 -12.53
C ALA A 176 -16.01 -11.11 -12.61
N GLN A 177 -17.34 -11.06 -12.79
CA GLN A 177 -18.24 -12.22 -12.78
C GLN A 177 -18.91 -12.48 -14.13
N ILE A 178 -18.54 -11.74 -15.19
CA ILE A 178 -19.10 -11.89 -16.55
C ILE A 178 -19.07 -13.32 -17.07
N ALA A 179 -18.06 -14.11 -16.69
CA ALA A 179 -17.95 -15.50 -17.09
C ALA A 179 -19.09 -16.39 -16.55
N SER A 180 -19.63 -16.08 -15.37
CA SER A 180 -20.74 -16.84 -14.76
C SER A 180 -22.10 -16.20 -15.04
N VAL A 181 -22.21 -14.88 -14.89
CA VAL A 181 -23.50 -14.16 -15.01
C VAL A 181 -23.99 -14.05 -16.46
N MET A 182 -23.08 -14.05 -17.44
CA MET A 182 -23.42 -14.05 -18.87
C MET A 182 -23.27 -15.44 -19.51
N ALA A 183 -23.31 -16.52 -18.72
CA ALA A 183 -23.14 -17.88 -19.24
C ALA A 183 -24.18 -18.28 -20.30
N SER A 184 -25.38 -17.68 -20.26
CA SER A 184 -26.46 -17.90 -21.23
C SER A 184 -26.34 -17.06 -22.50
N ALA A 185 -25.53 -15.99 -22.49
CA ALA A 185 -25.31 -15.15 -23.67
C ALA A 185 -24.32 -15.81 -24.63
N GLU A 186 -24.43 -15.51 -25.92
CA GLU A 186 -23.50 -16.04 -26.94
C GLU A 186 -22.07 -15.58 -26.68
N ARG A 187 -21.09 -16.50 -26.75
CA ARG A 187 -19.70 -16.18 -26.36
C ARG A 187 -19.04 -15.23 -27.35
N PRO A 188 -18.36 -14.17 -26.87
CA PRO A 188 -17.64 -13.26 -27.73
C PRO A 188 -16.40 -13.92 -28.35
N SER A 189 -16.12 -13.62 -29.61
CA SER A 189 -14.86 -13.93 -30.29
C SER A 189 -13.80 -12.86 -30.09
N LEU A 190 -14.22 -11.65 -29.69
CA LEU A 190 -13.34 -10.51 -29.42
C LEU A 190 -13.80 -9.78 -28.15
N ILE A 191 -12.86 -9.40 -27.28
CA ILE A 191 -13.12 -8.58 -26.10
C ILE A 191 -12.18 -7.37 -26.11
N LEU A 192 -12.72 -6.17 -25.93
CA LEU A 192 -11.95 -4.96 -25.64
C LEU A 192 -12.25 -4.55 -24.20
N MET A 193 -11.24 -4.19 -23.42
CA MET A 193 -11.48 -3.83 -22.02
C MET A 193 -10.49 -2.82 -21.44
N ASN A 194 -11.01 -1.96 -20.57
CA ASN A 194 -10.27 -1.17 -19.59
C ASN A 194 -10.94 -1.40 -18.21
N PRO A 195 -10.52 -2.43 -17.45
CA PRO A 195 -11.14 -2.76 -16.18
C PRO A 195 -10.75 -1.76 -15.08
N PRO A 196 -11.50 -1.70 -13.96
CA PRO A 196 -11.09 -0.91 -12.80
C PRO A 196 -9.77 -1.45 -12.21
N PHE A 197 -8.89 -0.55 -11.76
CA PHE A 197 -7.52 -0.90 -11.37
C PHE A 197 -7.37 -1.38 -9.91
N SER A 198 -8.20 -0.91 -8.98
CA SER A 198 -7.98 -1.15 -7.54
C SER A 198 -9.24 -1.40 -6.70
N ARG A 199 -10.40 -1.69 -7.30
CA ARG A 199 -11.66 -1.92 -6.58
C ARG A 199 -12.51 -3.02 -7.24
N SER A 200 -13.18 -3.84 -6.44
CA SER A 200 -14.17 -4.85 -6.90
C SER A 200 -15.44 -4.78 -6.06
N LEU A 201 -16.61 -4.97 -6.70
CA LEU A 201 -17.91 -4.91 -6.03
C LEU A 201 -17.98 -5.99 -4.93
N GLY A 202 -18.41 -5.60 -3.72
CA GLY A 202 -18.49 -6.51 -2.56
C GLY A 202 -17.16 -6.83 -1.86
N ARG A 203 -16.02 -6.31 -2.33
CA ARG A 203 -14.69 -6.48 -1.69
C ARG A 203 -13.99 -5.19 -1.28
N GLY A 204 -14.48 -4.02 -1.70
CA GLY A 204 -13.85 -2.74 -1.39
C GLY A 204 -12.53 -2.56 -2.14
N ALA A 205 -11.47 -2.12 -1.45
CA ALA A 205 -10.13 -1.92 -2.02
C ALA A 205 -9.53 -3.27 -2.41
N ASP A 206 -9.26 -3.44 -3.70
CA ASP A 206 -8.84 -4.70 -4.29
C ASP A 206 -7.75 -4.46 -5.33
N ALA A 207 -6.50 -4.55 -4.90
CA ALA A 207 -5.31 -4.33 -5.72
C ALA A 207 -5.20 -5.29 -6.94
N LEU A 208 -6.01 -6.35 -7.01
CA LEU A 208 -6.03 -7.30 -8.13
C LEU A 208 -7.33 -7.24 -8.95
N ALA A 209 -8.14 -6.18 -8.79
CA ALA A 209 -9.40 -5.99 -9.52
C ALA A 209 -9.24 -6.18 -11.03
N ALA A 210 -8.31 -5.43 -11.65
CA ALA A 210 -8.03 -5.54 -13.09
C ALA A 210 -7.69 -6.96 -13.53
N VAL A 211 -6.90 -7.69 -12.73
CA VAL A 211 -6.50 -9.07 -13.03
C VAL A 211 -7.70 -10.01 -13.01
N ARG A 212 -8.64 -9.86 -12.05
CA ARG A 212 -9.84 -10.71 -12.00
C ARG A 212 -10.76 -10.47 -13.18
N HIS A 213 -10.95 -9.20 -13.57
CA HIS A 213 -11.70 -8.87 -14.78
C HIS A 213 -11.04 -9.48 -16.02
N LEU A 214 -9.72 -9.39 -16.14
CA LEU A 214 -8.98 -10.00 -17.25
C LEU A 214 -9.13 -11.53 -17.26
N GLN A 215 -9.04 -12.19 -16.10
CA GLN A 215 -9.28 -13.63 -15.98
C GLN A 215 -10.72 -14.02 -16.40
N ALA A 216 -11.71 -13.21 -16.03
CA ALA A 216 -13.10 -13.43 -16.41
C ALA A 216 -13.29 -13.26 -17.94
N ALA A 217 -12.68 -12.24 -18.53
CA ALA A 217 -12.67 -12.03 -19.99
C ALA A 217 -12.00 -13.19 -20.72
N ILE A 218 -10.81 -13.62 -20.28
CA ILE A 218 -10.07 -14.77 -20.84
C ILE A 218 -10.87 -16.09 -20.71
N LYS A 219 -11.67 -16.26 -19.66
CA LYS A 219 -12.56 -17.43 -19.52
C LYS A 219 -13.76 -17.35 -20.48
N ARG A 220 -14.28 -16.16 -20.72
CA ARG A 220 -15.51 -15.92 -21.50
C ARG A 220 -15.27 -15.91 -23.01
N VAL A 221 -14.16 -15.36 -23.48
CA VAL A 221 -13.82 -15.33 -24.92
C VAL A 221 -13.74 -16.73 -25.49
N ARG A 222 -14.20 -16.93 -26.73
CA ARG A 222 -14.14 -18.22 -27.43
C ARG A 222 -12.69 -18.70 -27.58
N PRO A 223 -12.44 -20.02 -27.58
CA PRO A 223 -11.17 -20.59 -28.01
C PRO A 223 -10.74 -20.05 -29.39
N GLY A 224 -9.49 -19.58 -29.51
CA GLY A 224 -9.00 -18.87 -30.71
C GLY A 224 -9.38 -17.39 -30.80
N GLY A 225 -10.25 -16.90 -29.91
CA GLY A 225 -10.67 -15.49 -29.86
C GLY A 225 -9.62 -14.57 -29.21
N ARG A 226 -9.82 -13.25 -29.33
CA ARG A 226 -8.85 -12.22 -28.89
C ARG A 226 -9.39 -11.38 -27.73
N VAL A 227 -8.49 -11.01 -26.82
CA VAL A 227 -8.72 -9.99 -25.79
C VAL A 227 -7.70 -8.88 -25.97
N VAL A 228 -8.17 -7.63 -26.08
CA VAL A 228 -7.32 -6.44 -26.02
C VAL A 228 -7.62 -5.71 -24.73
N ALA A 229 -6.63 -5.64 -23.84
CA ALA A 229 -6.82 -5.16 -22.47
C ALA A 229 -5.85 -4.01 -22.13
N ILE A 230 -6.41 -2.90 -21.66
CA ILE A 230 -5.68 -1.83 -20.97
C ILE A 230 -5.57 -2.23 -19.51
N MET A 231 -4.36 -2.41 -19.00
CA MET A 231 -4.07 -2.91 -17.66
C MET A 231 -3.21 -1.90 -16.88
N PRO A 232 -3.22 -1.93 -15.55
CA PRO A 232 -2.32 -1.14 -14.73
C PRO A 232 -0.85 -1.40 -15.06
N ASP A 233 0.02 -0.40 -14.95
CA ASP A 233 1.46 -0.55 -15.27
C ASP A 233 2.17 -1.63 -14.45
N TRP A 234 1.70 -1.88 -13.23
CA TRP A 234 2.25 -2.92 -12.36
C TRP A 234 1.95 -4.35 -12.83
N PHE A 235 0.99 -4.57 -13.74
CA PHE A 235 0.68 -5.90 -14.26
C PHE A 235 1.62 -6.26 -15.40
N PHE A 236 2.79 -6.82 -15.06
CA PHE A 236 3.78 -7.33 -16.00
C PHE A 236 4.55 -8.51 -15.40
N ASN A 237 5.26 -9.27 -16.24
CA ASN A 237 6.08 -10.39 -15.79
C ASN A 237 7.26 -9.88 -14.93
N SER A 238 7.11 -9.96 -13.60
CA SER A 238 8.11 -9.56 -12.60
C SER A 238 8.19 -10.61 -11.51
N ALA A 239 9.24 -10.60 -10.68
CA ALA A 239 9.38 -11.54 -9.56
C ALA A 239 8.16 -11.50 -8.61
N ARG A 240 7.58 -10.31 -8.36
CA ARG A 240 6.39 -10.14 -7.52
C ARG A 240 5.10 -10.65 -8.18
N MET A 241 4.99 -10.54 -9.50
CA MET A 241 3.78 -10.88 -10.27
C MET A 241 3.87 -12.22 -11.02
N GLY A 242 5.01 -12.91 -10.98
CA GLY A 242 5.28 -14.07 -11.83
C GLY A 242 4.22 -15.17 -11.74
N THR A 243 3.77 -15.50 -10.53
CA THR A 243 2.69 -16.50 -10.33
C THR A 243 1.35 -16.02 -10.88
N ILE A 244 0.98 -14.77 -10.62
CA ILE A 244 -0.29 -14.19 -11.09
C ILE A 244 -0.28 -14.05 -12.62
N TRP A 245 0.82 -13.57 -13.19
CA TRP A 245 1.07 -13.48 -14.62
C TRP A 245 0.94 -14.85 -15.29
N SER A 246 1.71 -15.82 -14.82
CA SER A 246 1.73 -17.19 -15.37
C SER A 246 0.36 -17.86 -15.26
N THR A 247 -0.33 -17.71 -14.12
CA THR A 247 -1.66 -18.30 -13.91
C THR A 247 -2.72 -17.63 -14.78
N THR A 248 -2.69 -16.31 -14.89
CA THR A 248 -3.67 -15.53 -15.68
C THR A 248 -3.52 -15.82 -17.17
N LEU A 249 -2.29 -15.94 -17.64
CA LEU A 249 -1.97 -16.15 -19.05
C LEU A 249 -1.69 -17.63 -19.41
N ALA A 250 -1.93 -18.58 -18.50
CA ALA A 250 -1.61 -20.00 -18.70
C ALA A 250 -2.26 -20.66 -19.95
N SER A 251 -3.36 -20.09 -20.44
CA SER A 251 -4.18 -20.66 -21.52
C SER A 251 -4.26 -19.75 -22.76
N VAL A 252 -3.34 -18.81 -22.88
CA VAL A 252 -3.35 -17.77 -23.92
C VAL A 252 -1.94 -17.54 -24.47
N ALA A 253 -1.87 -16.82 -25.58
CA ALA A 253 -0.64 -16.35 -26.19
C ALA A 253 -0.64 -14.83 -26.17
N LEU A 254 0.45 -14.22 -25.70
CA LEU A 254 0.61 -12.77 -25.68
C LEU A 254 1.20 -12.31 -27.02
N ARG A 255 0.44 -11.55 -27.80
CA ARG A 255 0.82 -11.09 -29.15
C ARG A 255 1.49 -9.73 -29.15
N THR A 256 1.11 -8.86 -28.22
CA THR A 256 1.60 -7.48 -28.14
C THR A 256 1.60 -7.02 -26.69
N SER A 257 2.65 -6.30 -26.30
CA SER A 257 2.75 -5.57 -25.04
C SER A 257 3.24 -4.16 -25.34
N ILE A 258 2.46 -3.16 -24.95
CA ILE A 258 2.80 -1.75 -25.09
C ILE A 258 2.69 -1.11 -23.71
N ARG A 259 3.62 -0.23 -23.34
CA ARG A 259 3.57 0.59 -22.12
C ARG A 259 3.52 2.06 -22.50
N LEU A 260 2.54 2.79 -21.95
CA LEU A 260 2.36 4.23 -22.13
C LEU A 260 2.44 4.95 -20.80
N THR A 261 3.23 6.02 -20.70
CA THR A 261 3.40 6.78 -19.45
C THR A 261 2.46 7.98 -19.32
N HIS A 262 1.99 8.58 -20.42
CA HIS A 262 1.19 9.82 -20.40
C HIS A 262 -0.11 9.72 -21.23
N ALA A 263 -0.78 8.57 -21.24
CA ALA A 263 -1.97 8.38 -22.08
C ALA A 263 -3.23 9.12 -21.57
N TYR A 264 -3.37 9.34 -20.25
CA TYR A 264 -4.61 9.86 -19.64
C TYR A 264 -4.57 11.35 -19.26
N GLY A 265 -3.59 12.13 -19.76
CA GLY A 265 -3.38 13.52 -19.33
C GLY A 265 -4.62 14.44 -19.46
N LYS A 266 -5.37 14.33 -20.56
CA LYS A 266 -6.63 15.08 -20.79
C LYS A 266 -7.78 14.68 -19.85
N HIS A 267 -7.72 13.48 -19.29
CA HIS A 267 -8.64 12.96 -18.28
C HIS A 267 -8.11 13.21 -16.86
N GLY A 268 -7.07 14.05 -16.73
CA GLY A 268 -6.58 14.56 -15.45
C GLY A 268 -5.73 13.58 -14.66
N THR A 269 -5.13 12.54 -15.26
CA THR A 269 -4.24 11.59 -14.56
C THR A 269 -3.00 11.23 -15.37
N GLY A 270 -1.85 11.13 -14.69
CA GLY A 270 -0.56 10.73 -15.26
C GLY A 270 -0.20 9.27 -15.03
N VAL A 271 -1.18 8.42 -14.70
CA VAL A 271 -0.95 7.00 -14.44
C VAL A 271 -0.52 6.29 -15.72
N ALA A 272 0.63 5.61 -15.65
CA ALA A 272 1.09 4.75 -16.72
C ALA A 272 0.18 3.52 -16.86
N VAL A 273 0.00 3.06 -18.10
CA VAL A 273 -0.82 1.90 -18.43
C VAL A 273 -0.10 0.96 -19.39
N ARG A 274 -0.56 -0.29 -19.41
CA ARG A 274 -0.08 -1.32 -20.33
C ARG A 274 -1.20 -1.85 -21.21
N LEU A 275 -0.99 -1.86 -22.51
CA LEU A 275 -1.92 -2.42 -23.49
C LEU A 275 -1.43 -3.79 -23.93
N TYR A 276 -2.29 -4.80 -23.79
CA TYR A 276 -1.99 -6.18 -24.12
C TYR A 276 -2.94 -6.71 -25.20
N VAL A 277 -2.38 -7.42 -26.18
CA VAL A 277 -3.15 -8.20 -27.17
C VAL A 277 -2.94 -9.68 -26.89
N ILE A 278 -4.02 -10.39 -26.57
CA ILE A 278 -3.99 -11.75 -26.04
C ILE A 278 -4.90 -12.64 -26.90
N ASP A 279 -4.37 -13.73 -27.44
CA ASP A 279 -5.16 -14.73 -28.18
C ASP A 279 -5.42 -15.95 -27.29
N LYS A 280 -6.66 -16.46 -27.29
CA LYS A 280 -7.12 -17.60 -26.46
C LYS A 280 -6.66 -18.94 -27.03
N THR A 281 -5.35 -19.11 -27.07
CA THR A 281 -4.63 -20.29 -27.54
C THR A 281 -3.38 -20.44 -26.69
N VAL A 282 -3.03 -21.65 -26.24
CA VAL A 282 -1.78 -21.85 -25.51
C VAL A 282 -0.61 -21.44 -26.40
N GLY A 283 0.23 -20.52 -25.93
CA GLY A 283 1.40 -20.07 -26.67
C GLY A 283 2.35 -19.26 -25.81
N ASP A 284 3.30 -18.59 -26.46
CA ASP A 284 4.29 -17.78 -25.77
C ASP A 284 3.63 -16.57 -25.08
N THR A 285 4.08 -16.28 -23.87
CA THR A 285 3.67 -15.11 -23.08
C THR A 285 4.84 -14.15 -22.82
N THR A 286 6.02 -14.50 -23.33
CA THR A 286 7.20 -13.63 -23.36
C THR A 286 7.14 -12.78 -24.63
N THR A 287 7.10 -11.46 -24.47
CA THR A 287 7.15 -10.52 -25.59
C THR A 287 7.94 -9.30 -25.15
N VAL A 288 8.61 -8.66 -26.11
CA VAL A 288 9.22 -7.35 -25.89
C VAL A 288 8.11 -6.32 -25.67
N THR A 289 8.24 -5.49 -24.64
CA THR A 289 7.31 -4.37 -24.39
C THR A 289 7.76 -3.14 -25.16
N LEU A 290 6.91 -2.63 -26.05
CA LEU A 290 7.12 -1.35 -26.72
C LEU A 290 6.76 -0.21 -25.74
N GLN A 291 7.75 0.55 -25.29
CA GLN A 291 7.55 1.67 -24.37
C GLN A 291 7.51 3.01 -25.11
N ARG A 292 6.50 3.84 -24.85
CA ARG A 292 6.33 5.20 -25.38
C ARG A 292 5.77 6.17 -24.34
N GLY A 293 5.97 7.47 -24.58
CA GLY A 293 5.45 8.54 -23.73
C GLY A 293 3.96 8.75 -23.96
N ALA A 294 3.61 9.12 -25.18
CA ALA A 294 2.25 9.41 -25.62
C ALA A 294 1.80 8.46 -26.76
N VAL A 295 0.50 8.52 -27.09
CA VAL A 295 -0.08 7.75 -28.20
C VAL A 295 0.51 8.19 -29.55
N SER A 296 0.84 9.46 -29.71
CA SER A 296 1.53 10.00 -30.91
C SER A 296 2.81 9.24 -31.24
N ASP A 297 3.58 8.87 -30.22
CA ASP A 297 4.89 8.25 -30.41
C ASP A 297 4.79 6.76 -30.78
N LEU A 298 3.57 6.19 -30.73
CA LEU A 298 3.28 4.82 -31.16
C LEU A 298 2.96 4.72 -32.64
N VAL A 299 2.51 5.80 -33.30
CA VAL A 299 1.91 5.75 -34.64
C VAL A 299 2.83 5.03 -35.64
N GLU A 300 4.11 5.40 -35.67
CA GLU A 300 5.09 4.82 -36.61
C GLU A 300 5.55 3.42 -36.21
N ALA A 301 5.44 3.04 -34.93
CA ALA A 301 5.94 1.79 -34.38
C ALA A 301 4.85 0.72 -34.19
N LEU A 302 3.58 1.07 -34.44
CA LEU A 302 2.45 0.19 -34.17
C LEU A 302 2.38 -0.93 -35.21
N VAL A 303 2.52 -2.17 -34.73
CA VAL A 303 2.31 -3.37 -35.55
C VAL A 303 1.04 -4.06 -35.09
N ILE A 304 0.09 -4.25 -36.01
CA ILE A 304 -1.17 -4.95 -35.74
C ILE A 304 -0.94 -6.46 -35.94
N PRO A 305 -0.97 -7.28 -34.87
CA PRO A 305 -0.76 -8.72 -35.02
C PRO A 305 -1.95 -9.37 -35.75
N PRO A 306 -1.71 -10.35 -36.66
CA PRO A 306 -2.79 -11.07 -37.33
C PRO A 306 -3.65 -11.81 -36.30
N ARG A 307 -4.95 -11.94 -36.59
CA ARG A 307 -5.92 -12.68 -35.78
C ARG A 307 -5.76 -14.19 -36.02
N GLN A 308 -5.84 -14.99 -34.96
CA GLN A 308 -5.98 -16.44 -35.04
C GLN A 308 -7.40 -16.83 -35.48
N ASP A 309 -7.54 -18.04 -36.01
CA ASP A 309 -8.85 -18.61 -36.31
C ASP A 309 -9.52 -19.17 -35.07
N LEU A 310 -10.85 -19.10 -35.03
CA LEU A 310 -11.63 -19.63 -33.93
C LEU A 310 -11.56 -21.15 -33.92
N ILE A 311 -11.35 -21.73 -32.74
CA ILE A 311 -11.34 -23.18 -32.57
C ILE A 311 -12.81 -23.63 -32.40
N PRO A 312 -13.32 -24.59 -33.21
CA PRO A 312 -14.69 -25.07 -33.10
C PRO A 312 -14.96 -25.64 -31.70
N GLU A 313 -15.98 -25.14 -31.02
CA GLU A 313 -16.47 -25.75 -29.79
C GLU A 313 -17.42 -26.89 -30.15
N ALA A 314 -17.17 -28.09 -29.60
CA ALA A 314 -18.14 -29.18 -29.69
C ALA A 314 -19.46 -28.72 -29.07
N ALA A 315 -20.56 -28.80 -29.82
CA ALA A 315 -21.87 -28.33 -29.38
C ALA A 315 -22.26 -29.01 -28.05
N THR A 316 -22.34 -28.22 -26.99
CA THR A 316 -22.85 -28.71 -25.69
C THR A 316 -24.37 -28.82 -25.80
N PRO A 317 -25.00 -29.98 -25.54
CA PRO A 317 -26.46 -30.08 -25.63
C PRO A 317 -27.13 -29.18 -24.59
N ALA A 318 -28.23 -28.53 -24.99
CA ALA A 318 -28.98 -27.58 -24.16
C ALA A 318 -29.43 -28.20 -22.83
N PRO A 319 -29.42 -27.43 -21.72
CA PRO A 319 -29.82 -27.95 -20.41
C PRO A 319 -31.32 -28.25 -20.38
N VAL A 320 -31.66 -29.52 -20.13
CA VAL A 320 -33.03 -29.99 -19.90
C VAL A 320 -33.57 -29.34 -18.62
N LYS A 321 -34.70 -28.64 -18.72
CA LYS A 321 -35.47 -28.13 -17.56
C LYS A 321 -35.81 -29.30 -16.64
N ARG A 322 -35.18 -29.39 -15.46
CA ARG A 322 -35.58 -30.33 -14.41
C ARG A 322 -36.45 -29.63 -13.39
N GLY A 323 -37.76 -29.88 -13.48
CA GLY A 323 -38.65 -29.79 -12.35
C GLY A 323 -38.54 -31.05 -11.49
N GLY A 324 -38.65 -30.87 -10.19
CA GLY A 324 -39.22 -31.85 -9.24
C GLY A 324 -38.35 -33.04 -8.81
N GLY A 325 -38.25 -33.20 -7.49
CA GLY A 325 -38.22 -34.52 -6.86
C GLY A 325 -36.86 -35.06 -6.44
N LEU A 326 -36.55 -34.92 -5.16
CA LEU A 326 -35.62 -35.79 -4.44
C LEU A 326 -36.09 -37.24 -4.55
N SER A 327 -35.17 -38.16 -4.85
CA SER A 327 -35.27 -39.54 -4.35
C SER A 327 -33.91 -40.19 -4.19
N LEU A 328 -33.73 -40.78 -3.01
CA LEU A 328 -32.65 -41.65 -2.60
C LEU A 328 -32.74 -43.01 -3.30
N LEU A 329 -31.59 -43.56 -3.69
CA LEU A 329 -31.14 -44.96 -3.49
C LEU A 329 -30.28 -45.51 -4.65
N ARG A 330 -29.14 -46.07 -4.24
CA ARG A 330 -28.35 -47.17 -4.85
C ARG A 330 -27.43 -46.94 -6.06
N SER A 331 -26.15 -46.77 -5.71
CA SER A 331 -25.03 -47.74 -5.86
C SER A 331 -24.60 -48.27 -7.24
N VAL A 332 -23.35 -47.88 -7.59
CA VAL A 332 -22.20 -48.67 -8.10
C VAL A 332 -22.27 -49.25 -9.52
N ARG A 333 -21.41 -48.73 -10.42
CA ARG A 333 -20.40 -49.54 -11.16
C ARG A 333 -19.35 -48.69 -11.93
N SER A 334 -18.09 -49.00 -11.62
CA SER A 334 -16.85 -48.98 -12.43
C SER A 334 -16.56 -47.86 -13.44
N LYS A 335 -15.56 -47.03 -13.14
CA LYS A 335 -14.84 -46.17 -14.10
C LYS A 335 -13.83 -46.99 -14.93
N PRO A 336 -13.72 -46.79 -16.25
CA PRO A 336 -12.54 -47.14 -17.04
C PRO A 336 -11.41 -46.11 -16.82
N ALA A 337 -10.16 -46.59 -16.90
CA ALA A 337 -8.94 -45.85 -16.59
C ALA A 337 -8.71 -44.63 -17.51
N ALA A 338 -8.33 -43.51 -16.91
CA ALA A 338 -7.91 -42.30 -17.62
C ALA A 338 -6.51 -42.50 -18.24
N THR A 339 -6.36 -42.06 -19.49
CA THR A 339 -5.08 -41.85 -20.17
C THR A 339 -4.14 -40.98 -19.33
N PRO A 340 -2.81 -41.24 -19.32
CA PRO A 340 -1.89 -40.59 -18.42
C PRO A 340 -1.79 -39.10 -18.76
N ARG A 341 -2.38 -38.27 -17.91
CA ARG A 341 -1.97 -36.87 -17.80
C ARG A 341 -0.51 -36.89 -17.42
N ILE A 342 0.32 -36.06 -18.07
CA ILE A 342 1.64 -35.73 -17.52
C ILE A 342 1.36 -35.06 -16.18
N PHE A 343 1.41 -35.87 -15.12
CA PHE A 343 1.38 -35.42 -13.76
C PHE A 343 2.74 -34.77 -13.54
N ARG A 344 2.84 -33.45 -13.79
CA ARG A 344 3.80 -32.69 -13.00
C ARG A 344 3.31 -32.87 -11.58
N ALA A 345 4.03 -33.66 -10.80
CA ALA A 345 3.78 -33.76 -9.38
C ALA A 345 3.57 -32.34 -8.86
N LEU A 346 2.49 -32.10 -8.11
CA LEU A 346 2.41 -30.90 -7.28
C LEU A 346 3.77 -30.81 -6.59
N ALA A 347 4.51 -29.72 -6.82
CA ALA A 347 5.71 -29.48 -6.05
C ALA A 347 5.26 -29.58 -4.60
N ARG A 348 5.79 -30.59 -3.89
CA ARG A 348 5.43 -30.80 -2.49
C ARG A 348 5.87 -29.52 -1.78
N ASN A 349 4.92 -28.88 -1.11
CA ASN A 349 5.21 -27.76 -0.23
C ASN A 349 4.66 -28.15 1.14
N GLU A 350 5.14 -29.28 1.62
CA GLU A 350 4.78 -29.81 2.92
C GLU A 350 5.33 -28.87 4.00
N VAL A 351 4.61 -28.79 5.12
CA VAL A 351 5.12 -28.10 6.30
C VAL A 351 6.08 -29.06 6.98
N LEU A 352 7.37 -28.75 6.93
CA LEU A 352 8.44 -29.61 7.43
C LEU A 352 9.21 -28.91 8.54
N PRO A 353 9.80 -29.67 9.48
CA PRO A 353 10.75 -29.12 10.44
C PRO A 353 11.94 -28.48 9.71
N VAL A 354 12.27 -27.25 10.08
CA VAL A 354 13.47 -26.55 9.60
C VAL A 354 14.66 -27.03 10.43
N GLY A 355 15.27 -28.13 9.99
CA GLY A 355 16.43 -28.73 10.67
C GLY A 355 17.66 -27.82 10.68
N TYR A 356 18.39 -27.87 11.79
CA TYR A 356 19.69 -27.23 11.96
C TYR A 356 20.59 -28.12 12.82
N GLN A 357 21.91 -28.00 12.62
CA GLN A 357 22.92 -28.65 13.46
C GLN A 357 23.23 -27.75 14.66
N VAL A 358 23.31 -28.34 15.85
CA VAL A 358 23.72 -27.65 17.08
C VAL A 358 25.24 -27.69 17.23
N LEU A 359 25.82 -26.57 17.64
CA LEU A 359 27.23 -26.44 17.93
C LEU A 359 27.48 -26.42 19.44
N GLU A 360 28.04 -27.52 19.96
CA GLU A 360 28.48 -27.64 21.36
C GLU A 360 29.52 -26.57 21.73
N THR A 361 30.50 -26.37 20.84
CA THR A 361 31.44 -25.25 20.91
C THR A 361 30.92 -24.09 20.06
N PRO A 362 30.85 -22.84 20.57
CA PRO A 362 30.37 -21.72 19.77
C PRO A 362 31.17 -21.55 18.47
N ALA A 363 30.49 -21.09 17.41
CA ALA A 363 31.16 -20.76 16.14
C ALA A 363 32.29 -19.74 16.36
N PRO A 364 33.49 -19.92 15.78
CA PRO A 364 34.68 -19.10 16.04
C PRO A 364 34.51 -17.67 15.55
N LEU A 365 35.02 -16.67 16.28
CA LEU A 365 34.91 -15.25 15.91
C LEU A 365 35.58 -14.95 14.57
N ALA A 366 34.84 -14.29 13.69
CA ALA A 366 35.35 -13.75 12.43
C ALA A 366 36.27 -12.56 12.70
N GLU A 367 37.05 -12.17 11.68
CA GLU A 367 37.95 -11.03 11.76
C GLU A 367 37.18 -9.73 12.05
N GLN A 368 37.71 -8.96 13.00
CA GLN A 368 37.10 -7.72 13.46
C GLN A 368 37.35 -6.58 12.47
N SER A 369 36.30 -5.82 12.16
CA SER A 369 36.39 -4.60 11.37
C SER A 369 35.85 -3.42 12.19
N GLY A 370 36.75 -2.57 12.68
CA GLY A 370 36.38 -1.45 13.56
C GLY A 370 35.74 -1.95 14.86
N VAL A 371 34.50 -1.52 15.15
CA VAL A 371 33.73 -1.92 16.33
C VAL A 371 32.75 -3.09 16.07
N TYR A 372 32.81 -3.68 14.88
CA TYR A 372 31.85 -4.69 14.40
C TYR A 372 32.53 -6.02 14.05
N LEU A 373 31.74 -7.09 14.16
CA LEU A 373 32.08 -8.45 13.74
C LEU A 373 31.10 -8.89 12.64
N PRO A 374 31.57 -9.55 11.56
CA PRO A 374 30.69 -10.25 10.63
C PRO A 374 29.76 -11.20 11.37
N TYR A 375 28.46 -11.06 11.12
CA TYR A 375 27.44 -11.81 11.85
C TYR A 375 27.40 -13.27 11.41
N ARG A 376 27.23 -14.16 12.38
CA ARG A 376 26.93 -15.57 12.18
C ARG A 376 26.13 -16.10 13.37
N PRO A 377 25.25 -17.09 13.18
CA PRO A 377 24.65 -17.78 14.31
C PRO A 377 25.73 -18.44 15.18
N SER A 378 25.67 -18.24 16.51
CA SER A 378 26.74 -18.74 17.40
C SER A 378 26.62 -20.22 17.75
N ARG A 379 25.40 -20.79 17.68
CA ARG A 379 25.08 -22.14 18.19
C ARG A 379 24.43 -23.07 17.19
N ILE A 380 24.02 -22.58 16.04
CA ILE A 380 23.25 -23.35 15.06
C ILE A 380 23.81 -23.16 13.66
N VAL A 381 23.71 -24.20 12.83
CA VAL A 381 24.05 -24.13 11.40
C VAL A 381 22.90 -24.73 10.61
N PHE A 382 22.38 -23.99 9.64
CA PHE A 382 21.35 -24.48 8.73
C PHE A 382 22.01 -25.10 7.50
N ASP A 383 21.69 -26.35 7.19
CA ASP A 383 22.29 -27.06 6.05
C ASP A 383 21.81 -26.51 4.69
N ALA A 384 20.55 -26.08 4.61
CA ALA A 384 19.89 -25.70 3.37
C ALA A 384 19.59 -24.19 3.23
N ALA A 385 19.74 -23.40 4.30
CA ALA A 385 19.41 -21.98 4.27
C ALA A 385 20.53 -21.16 3.63
N GLY A 386 20.15 -20.19 2.78
CA GLY A 386 21.10 -19.23 2.20
C GLY A 386 21.50 -18.13 3.18
N GLU A 387 22.64 -17.49 2.92
CA GLU A 387 23.05 -16.28 3.64
C GLU A 387 22.11 -15.11 3.37
N HIS A 388 22.16 -14.09 4.24
CA HIS A 388 21.42 -12.86 4.03
C HIS A 388 21.93 -12.11 2.78
N PRO A 389 21.06 -11.54 1.92
CA PRO A 389 21.47 -10.90 0.67
C PRO A 389 22.48 -9.75 0.83
N THR A 390 22.46 -9.11 1.99
CA THR A 390 23.44 -8.09 2.40
C THR A 390 24.17 -8.58 3.62
N ALA A 391 25.50 -8.46 3.64
CA ALA A 391 26.32 -8.87 4.77
C ALA A 391 25.83 -8.20 6.06
N LEU A 392 25.65 -9.01 7.11
CA LEU A 392 25.22 -8.54 8.42
C LEU A 392 26.41 -8.47 9.37
N VAL A 393 26.35 -7.57 10.34
CA VAL A 393 27.32 -7.43 11.42
C VAL A 393 26.62 -7.35 12.78
N GLU A 394 27.35 -7.67 13.84
CA GLU A 394 26.98 -7.36 15.23
C GLU A 394 28.11 -6.61 15.93
N SER A 395 27.83 -5.97 17.06
CA SER A 395 28.88 -5.32 17.85
C SER A 395 29.81 -6.35 18.49
N ILE A 396 31.06 -5.97 18.77
CA ILE A 396 32.02 -6.84 19.46
C ILE A 396 31.48 -7.31 20.81
N ALA A 397 30.83 -6.41 21.56
CA ALA A 397 30.22 -6.73 22.84
C ALA A 397 29.19 -7.87 22.71
N MET A 398 28.33 -7.81 21.68
CA MET A 398 27.34 -8.84 21.39
C MET A 398 27.99 -10.14 20.89
N GLY A 399 28.96 -10.06 19.97
CA GLY A 399 29.63 -11.24 19.43
C GLY A 399 30.51 -11.98 20.44
N SER A 400 30.94 -11.31 21.53
CA SER A 400 31.76 -11.92 22.59
C SER A 400 31.05 -12.97 23.43
N ILE A 401 29.71 -13.04 23.37
CA ILE A 401 28.90 -13.97 24.15
C ILE A 401 28.01 -14.80 23.22
N PRO A 402 28.03 -16.14 23.33
CA PRO A 402 27.15 -16.97 22.53
C PRO A 402 25.73 -16.93 23.07
N ALA A 403 24.76 -17.09 22.18
CA ALA A 403 23.39 -17.44 22.55
C ALA A 403 23.35 -18.87 23.16
N PRO A 404 22.27 -19.27 23.86
CA PRO A 404 22.14 -20.63 24.38
C PRO A 404 21.87 -21.61 23.23
N ILE A 405 22.03 -22.91 23.50
CA ILE A 405 21.59 -23.95 22.57
C ILE A 405 20.05 -23.91 22.54
N PRO A 406 19.41 -23.60 21.39
CA PRO A 406 17.97 -23.54 21.32
C PRO A 406 17.36 -24.95 21.33
N VAL A 407 16.09 -25.04 21.75
CA VAL A 407 15.31 -26.30 21.76
C VAL A 407 14.15 -26.29 20.76
N HIS A 408 13.81 -25.12 20.20
CA HIS A 408 12.70 -25.00 19.27
C HIS A 408 13.14 -25.33 17.85
N VAL A 409 12.34 -26.13 17.15
CA VAL A 409 12.53 -26.43 15.72
C VAL A 409 11.31 -25.88 14.97
N PRO A 410 11.46 -24.80 14.19
CA PRO A 410 10.36 -24.23 13.43
C PRO A 410 9.78 -25.21 12.43
N SER A 411 8.47 -25.11 12.16
CA SER A 411 7.78 -25.88 11.14
C SER A 411 7.25 -24.94 10.06
N LEU A 412 7.92 -24.91 8.91
CA LEU A 412 7.63 -23.97 7.82
C LEU A 412 7.39 -24.74 6.51
N PRO A 413 6.69 -24.13 5.52
CA PRO A 413 6.57 -24.73 4.20
C PRO A 413 7.96 -24.92 3.59
N GLU A 414 8.24 -26.10 3.03
CA GLU A 414 9.55 -26.49 2.49
C GLU A 414 10.21 -25.40 1.63
N ARG A 415 9.41 -24.75 0.76
CA ARG A 415 9.88 -23.66 -0.12
C ARG A 415 10.48 -22.47 0.60
N THR A 416 10.09 -22.24 1.86
CA THR A 416 10.58 -21.11 2.67
C THR A 416 12.09 -21.15 2.81
N VAL A 417 12.65 -22.36 2.92
CA VAL A 417 14.08 -22.61 3.04
C VAL A 417 14.69 -22.89 1.66
N THR A 418 14.10 -23.79 0.87
CA THR A 418 14.68 -24.23 -0.41
C THR A 418 14.71 -23.14 -1.48
N GLU A 419 13.71 -22.24 -1.51
CA GLU A 419 13.67 -21.06 -2.39
C GLU A 419 14.31 -19.82 -1.73
N ARG A 420 14.91 -19.96 -0.54
CA ARG A 420 15.58 -18.89 0.21
C ARG A 420 14.70 -17.65 0.47
N LEU A 421 13.42 -17.87 0.76
CA LEU A 421 12.49 -16.80 1.14
C LEU A 421 12.86 -16.17 2.50
N LEU A 422 13.55 -16.95 3.33
CA LEU A 422 14.22 -16.52 4.55
C LEU A 422 15.70 -16.90 4.49
N SER A 423 16.56 -15.97 4.90
CA SER A 423 17.98 -16.24 5.12
C SER A 423 18.23 -16.97 6.44
N SER A 424 19.43 -17.54 6.61
CA SER A 424 19.86 -18.22 7.84
C SER A 424 19.70 -17.35 9.09
N SER A 425 20.05 -16.06 9.02
CA SER A 425 19.88 -15.11 10.12
C SER A 425 18.38 -14.83 10.42
N GLN A 426 17.54 -14.75 9.40
CA GLN A 426 16.10 -14.57 9.60
C GLN A 426 15.44 -15.83 10.19
N LEU A 427 15.88 -17.03 9.78
CA LEU A 427 15.44 -18.31 10.36
C LEU A 427 15.89 -18.45 11.83
N GLU A 428 17.10 -17.99 12.16
CA GLU A 428 17.60 -17.95 13.54
C GLU A 428 16.68 -17.13 14.46
N THR A 429 16.08 -16.04 13.96
CA THR A 429 15.05 -15.30 14.72
C THR A 429 13.86 -16.18 15.06
N VAL A 430 13.38 -17.00 14.11
CA VAL A 430 12.24 -17.91 14.35
C VAL A 430 12.59 -18.97 15.39
N VAL A 431 13.81 -19.52 15.31
CA VAL A 431 14.34 -20.49 16.28
C VAL A 431 14.40 -19.90 17.69
N TYR A 432 15.04 -18.74 17.86
CA TYR A 432 15.21 -18.17 19.20
C TYR A 432 13.94 -17.54 19.77
N ALA A 433 13.06 -16.96 18.94
CA ALA A 433 11.74 -16.53 19.40
C ALA A 433 10.93 -17.71 19.93
N GLY A 434 10.88 -18.82 19.19
CA GLY A 434 10.22 -20.04 19.65
C GLY A 434 10.87 -20.63 20.90
N HIS A 435 12.20 -20.60 21.00
CA HIS A 435 12.92 -21.03 22.21
C HIS A 435 12.56 -20.18 23.43
N ALA A 436 12.57 -18.84 23.30
CA ALA A 436 12.17 -17.94 24.38
C ALA A 436 10.75 -18.22 24.87
N TRP A 437 9.84 -18.55 23.95
CA TRP A 437 8.45 -18.86 24.25
C TRP A 437 8.21 -20.23 24.89
N THR A 438 9.24 -21.06 25.05
CA THR A 438 9.18 -22.25 25.92
C THR A 438 9.34 -21.89 27.40
N GLN A 439 9.78 -20.67 27.71
CA GLN A 439 10.09 -20.21 29.06
C GLN A 439 8.99 -19.31 29.63
N TYR A 440 8.89 -19.30 30.97
CA TYR A 440 8.00 -18.44 31.73
C TYR A 440 8.80 -17.59 32.73
N ILE A 441 8.28 -16.41 33.07
CA ILE A 441 8.80 -15.57 34.15
C ILE A 441 8.55 -16.31 35.47
N PRO A 442 9.55 -16.41 36.37
CA PRO A 442 9.38 -17.07 37.66
C PRO A 442 8.27 -16.43 38.52
N GLY A 443 7.47 -17.29 39.16
CA GLY A 443 6.37 -16.89 40.04
C GLY A 443 5.00 -16.73 39.37
N LEU A 444 3.98 -16.48 40.19
CA LEU A 444 2.61 -16.20 39.77
C LEU A 444 2.31 -14.72 39.99
N SER A 445 1.71 -14.07 39.00
CA SER A 445 1.43 -12.63 39.04
C SER A 445 0.05 -12.27 38.51
N LYS A 446 -0.40 -11.06 38.84
CA LYS A 446 -1.60 -10.42 38.27
C LYS A 446 -1.28 -9.01 37.80
N PRO A 447 -2.04 -8.46 36.83
CA PRO A 447 -1.95 -7.04 36.51
C PRO A 447 -2.25 -6.20 37.76
N ASP A 448 -1.43 -5.17 37.98
CA ASP A 448 -1.69 -4.15 38.99
C ASP A 448 -3.02 -3.42 38.69
N LYS A 449 -3.80 -3.10 39.73
CA LYS A 449 -5.07 -2.38 39.60
C LYS A 449 -4.87 -0.89 39.32
N GLU A 450 -3.80 -0.30 39.84
CA GLU A 450 -3.54 1.14 39.75
C GLU A 450 -2.37 1.49 38.81
N GLY A 451 -1.77 0.47 38.18
CA GLY A 451 -0.55 0.62 37.39
C GLY A 451 -0.46 -0.32 36.19
N VAL A 452 0.69 -0.25 35.52
CA VAL A 452 1.04 -1.12 34.38
C VAL A 452 1.95 -2.28 34.79
N GLY A 453 2.18 -2.46 36.09
CA GLY A 453 3.04 -3.49 36.64
C GLY A 453 2.35 -4.85 36.74
N LEU A 454 3.17 -5.87 37.03
CA LEU A 454 2.70 -7.19 37.47
C LEU A 454 3.03 -7.32 38.96
N VAL A 455 2.06 -7.76 39.75
CA VAL A 455 2.19 -7.95 41.20
C VAL A 455 2.14 -9.44 41.50
N LEU A 456 3.07 -9.93 42.31
CA LEU A 456 3.10 -11.33 42.75
C LEU A 456 1.83 -11.67 43.54
N SER A 457 1.22 -12.80 43.22
CA SER A 457 -0.01 -13.24 43.89
C SER A 457 -0.16 -14.76 43.75
N ASP A 458 -0.47 -15.43 44.86
CA ASP A 458 -0.61 -16.90 44.92
C ASP A 458 -1.76 -17.41 44.04
N ASP A 459 -2.78 -16.58 43.82
CA ASP A 459 -3.93 -16.85 42.95
C ASP A 459 -3.76 -16.24 41.54
N GLY A 460 -2.52 -15.88 41.17
CA GLY A 460 -2.13 -15.31 39.88
C GLY A 460 -1.91 -16.33 38.76
N ARG A 461 -1.35 -15.86 37.64
CA ARG A 461 -0.96 -16.70 36.49
C ARG A 461 0.53 -16.63 36.24
N ALA A 462 1.09 -17.66 35.62
CA ALA A 462 2.44 -17.62 35.06
C ALA A 462 2.44 -16.78 33.77
N TYR A 463 3.51 -16.03 33.55
CA TYR A 463 3.64 -15.12 32.39
C TYR A 463 4.70 -15.65 31.44
N ARG A 464 4.33 -15.95 30.19
CA ARG A 464 5.30 -16.39 29.18
C ARG A 464 6.36 -15.30 28.95
N LYS A 465 7.63 -15.70 28.79
CA LYS A 465 8.69 -14.76 28.41
C LYS A 465 8.48 -14.25 26.98
N GLY A 466 9.01 -13.07 26.69
CA GLY A 466 9.02 -12.46 25.36
C GLY A 466 10.37 -12.64 24.68
N TYR A 467 10.43 -12.24 23.41
CA TYR A 467 11.67 -12.19 22.64
C TYR A 467 11.86 -10.79 22.04
N PHE A 468 13.09 -10.30 22.04
CA PHE A 468 13.43 -8.97 21.54
C PHE A 468 14.29 -9.07 20.28
N LEU A 469 13.73 -8.63 19.17
CA LEU A 469 14.37 -8.51 17.86
C LEU A 469 14.90 -7.08 17.67
N GLY A 470 16.18 -6.91 17.98
CA GLY A 470 16.93 -5.65 17.90
C GLY A 470 17.59 -5.38 16.54
N ASP A 471 17.18 -6.09 15.48
CA ASP A 471 17.78 -5.95 14.16
C ASP A 471 17.61 -4.52 13.59
N GLY A 472 18.67 -4.01 12.97
CA GLY A 472 18.70 -2.75 12.25
C GLY A 472 17.80 -2.73 11.02
N THR A 473 17.67 -1.55 10.41
CA THR A 473 16.98 -1.40 9.13
C THR A 473 17.71 -2.21 8.05
N GLY A 474 16.95 -2.87 7.17
CA GLY A 474 17.51 -3.68 6.07
C GLY A 474 17.76 -5.16 6.40
N ALA A 475 17.74 -5.58 7.67
CA ALA A 475 17.81 -7.00 8.06
C ALA A 475 16.50 -7.80 7.82
N GLY A 476 15.41 -7.10 7.45
CA GLY A 476 14.12 -7.70 7.14
C GLY A 476 13.22 -8.00 8.34
N LYS A 477 13.17 -7.10 9.34
CA LYS A 477 12.30 -7.22 10.54
C LYS A 477 10.85 -7.60 10.23
N GLY A 478 10.19 -6.92 9.30
CA GLY A 478 8.81 -7.27 8.91
C GLY A 478 8.68 -8.71 8.40
N ARG A 479 9.66 -9.19 7.62
CA ARG A 479 9.72 -10.59 7.17
C ARG A 479 9.94 -11.56 8.33
N GLN A 480 10.76 -11.20 9.31
CA GLN A 480 10.99 -12.00 10.51
C GLN A 480 9.73 -12.07 11.40
N VAL A 481 9.03 -10.95 11.59
CA VAL A 481 7.73 -10.92 12.30
C VAL A 481 6.73 -11.84 11.61
N ALA A 482 6.59 -11.73 10.28
CA ALA A 482 5.72 -12.60 9.50
C ALA A 482 6.10 -14.09 9.62
N ALA A 483 7.40 -14.42 9.61
CA ALA A 483 7.88 -15.79 9.73
C ALA A 483 7.57 -16.41 11.10
N VAL A 484 7.75 -15.61 12.16
CA VAL A 484 7.44 -16.01 13.54
C VAL A 484 5.92 -16.22 13.72
N ILE A 485 5.09 -15.35 13.12
CA ILE A 485 3.64 -15.55 13.08
C ILE A 485 3.31 -16.81 12.29
N LEU A 486 3.95 -17.06 11.14
CA LEU A 486 3.68 -18.21 10.29
C LEU A 486 4.00 -19.53 10.99
N ASP A 487 5.12 -19.63 11.70
CA ASP A 487 5.47 -20.82 12.50
C ASP A 487 4.36 -21.14 13.52
N ASN A 488 3.88 -20.13 14.23
CA ASN A 488 2.80 -20.30 15.22
C ASN A 488 1.44 -20.57 14.59
N TRP A 489 1.16 -19.93 13.46
CA TRP A 489 -0.01 -20.18 12.63
C TRP A 489 -0.04 -21.67 12.25
N LEU A 490 1.06 -22.20 11.72
CA LEU A 490 1.17 -23.60 11.31
C LEU A 490 1.13 -24.58 12.49
N ALA A 491 1.51 -24.15 13.69
CA ALA A 491 1.31 -24.87 14.95
C ALA A 491 -0.15 -24.81 15.49
N GLY A 492 -1.09 -24.22 14.75
CA GLY A 492 -2.52 -24.16 15.09
C GLY A 492 -2.96 -22.88 15.82
N ARG A 493 -2.04 -21.95 16.10
CA ARG A 493 -2.35 -20.67 16.77
C ARG A 493 -2.79 -19.64 15.73
N ARG A 494 -4.07 -19.71 15.38
CA ARG A 494 -4.68 -18.99 14.24
C ARG A 494 -5.09 -17.54 14.53
N LYS A 495 -5.03 -17.07 15.78
CA LYS A 495 -5.25 -15.65 16.13
C LYS A 495 -3.93 -15.01 16.51
N ASN A 496 -3.53 -13.94 15.83
CA ASN A 496 -2.30 -13.20 16.09
C ASN A 496 -2.56 -11.69 16.03
N ILE A 497 -1.74 -10.89 16.71
CA ILE A 497 -1.86 -9.42 16.76
C ILE A 497 -0.55 -8.81 16.29
N TRP A 498 -0.61 -7.93 15.29
CA TRP A 498 0.53 -7.17 14.78
C TRP A 498 0.28 -5.68 15.02
N ILE A 499 1.00 -5.10 15.98
CA ILE A 499 0.94 -3.68 16.28
C ILE A 499 2.09 -2.97 15.58
N SER A 500 1.81 -1.88 14.84
CA SER A 500 2.84 -1.09 14.15
C SER A 500 2.54 0.42 14.22
N LYS A 501 3.39 1.25 13.60
CA LYS A 501 3.39 2.71 13.77
C LYS A 501 2.16 3.41 13.17
N ASN A 502 1.75 3.04 11.96
CA ASN A 502 0.70 3.73 11.22
C ASN A 502 -0.02 2.78 10.26
N GLU A 503 -1.14 3.22 9.69
CA GLU A 503 -1.97 2.41 8.78
C GLU A 503 -1.28 2.13 7.43
N ALA A 504 -0.32 2.97 7.00
CA ALA A 504 0.42 2.72 5.75
C ALA A 504 1.26 1.42 5.83
N LEU A 505 1.75 1.07 7.02
CA LEU A 505 2.49 -0.17 7.28
C LEU A 505 1.60 -1.43 7.24
N HIS A 506 0.27 -1.29 7.13
CA HIS A 506 -0.62 -2.44 6.90
C HIS A 506 -0.30 -3.14 5.57
N ALA A 507 0.01 -2.35 4.54
CA ALA A 507 0.41 -2.88 3.23
C ALA A 507 1.76 -3.61 3.29
N ASP A 508 2.70 -3.13 4.10
CA ASP A 508 3.98 -3.79 4.34
C ASP A 508 3.83 -5.11 5.11
N ALA A 509 2.96 -5.14 6.13
CA ALA A 509 2.63 -6.37 6.85
C ALA A 509 1.99 -7.42 5.92
N ILE A 510 1.06 -7.01 5.04
CA ILE A 510 0.50 -7.89 4.00
C ILE A 510 1.60 -8.39 3.06
N ARG A 511 2.50 -7.52 2.61
CA ARG A 511 3.61 -7.89 1.72
C ARG A 511 4.48 -8.95 2.37
N ASP A 512 4.87 -8.77 3.63
CA ASP A 512 5.76 -9.71 4.32
C ASP A 512 5.07 -11.04 4.66
N TRP A 513 3.78 -11.01 5.02
CA TRP A 513 2.97 -12.21 5.19
C TRP A 513 2.79 -13.00 3.89
N THR A 514 2.43 -12.32 2.80
CA THR A 514 2.20 -12.96 1.49
C THR A 514 3.48 -13.48 0.86
N ALA A 515 4.63 -12.83 1.13
CA ALA A 515 5.94 -13.31 0.68
C ALA A 515 6.29 -14.70 1.24
N LEU A 516 5.74 -15.08 2.39
CA LEU A 516 5.92 -16.41 2.99
C LEU A 516 4.80 -17.40 2.64
N GLY A 517 3.85 -16.98 1.78
CA GLY A 517 2.77 -17.82 1.31
C GLY A 517 1.42 -17.63 1.99
N GLY A 518 1.31 -16.69 2.92
CA GLY A 518 0.03 -16.29 3.50
C GLY A 518 -0.88 -15.58 2.49
N LEU A 519 -2.18 -15.50 2.79
CA LEU A 519 -3.14 -14.75 1.99
C LEU A 519 -3.22 -13.30 2.50
N ALA A 520 -3.34 -12.34 1.59
CA ALA A 520 -3.52 -10.94 1.98
C ALA A 520 -4.76 -10.71 2.86
N ALA A 521 -5.78 -11.56 2.71
CA ALA A 521 -7.00 -11.53 3.50
C ALA A 521 -6.80 -12.01 4.96
N ASP A 522 -5.68 -12.63 5.30
CA ASP A 522 -5.43 -13.06 6.69
C ASP A 522 -5.03 -11.87 7.58
N VAL A 523 -4.51 -10.78 7.01
CA VAL A 523 -4.04 -9.60 7.77
C VAL A 523 -5.08 -8.48 7.68
N GLN A 524 -5.82 -8.26 8.76
CA GLN A 524 -6.97 -7.36 8.79
C GLN A 524 -6.76 -6.18 9.75
N PRO A 525 -6.97 -4.93 9.32
CA PRO A 525 -6.79 -3.78 10.20
C PRO A 525 -8.00 -3.64 11.13
N LEU A 526 -7.74 -3.40 12.42
CA LEU A 526 -8.77 -3.24 13.46
C LEU A 526 -9.76 -2.10 13.15
N SER A 527 -9.34 -1.11 12.37
CA SER A 527 -10.19 0.00 11.91
C SER A 527 -11.39 -0.45 11.07
N ARG A 528 -11.44 -1.69 10.58
CA ARG A 528 -12.61 -2.28 9.91
C ARG A 528 -13.83 -2.44 10.81
N TRP A 529 -13.62 -2.62 12.11
CA TRP A 529 -14.70 -2.69 13.10
C TRP A 529 -14.77 -1.36 13.84
N LYS A 530 -15.99 -0.89 14.15
CA LYS A 530 -16.13 0.27 15.03
C LYS A 530 -15.66 -0.09 16.44
N ILE A 531 -15.25 0.90 17.22
CA ILE A 531 -14.69 0.69 18.57
C ILE A 531 -15.66 0.04 19.56
N ASP A 532 -16.95 0.25 19.36
CA ASP A 532 -18.08 -0.26 20.14
C ASP A 532 -18.66 -1.57 19.60
N GLU A 533 -18.13 -2.10 18.48
CA GLU A 533 -18.59 -3.34 17.86
C GLU A 533 -17.60 -4.49 18.13
N PRO A 534 -18.04 -5.74 18.34
CA PRO A 534 -17.11 -6.86 18.49
C PRO A 534 -16.36 -7.15 17.19
N VAL A 535 -15.09 -7.57 17.30
CA VAL A 535 -14.31 -8.04 16.15
C VAL A 535 -14.80 -9.43 15.75
N THR A 536 -15.38 -9.55 14.56
CA THR A 536 -16.01 -10.77 14.03
C THR A 536 -15.05 -11.70 13.28
N MET A 537 -13.74 -11.44 13.35
CA MET A 537 -12.72 -12.26 12.70
C MET A 537 -12.42 -13.52 13.52
N ASP A 538 -12.68 -14.72 12.98
CA ASP A 538 -12.45 -15.97 13.74
C ASP A 538 -10.97 -16.35 13.80
N GLU A 539 -10.24 -16.21 12.69
CA GLU A 539 -8.80 -16.43 12.56
C GLU A 539 -8.17 -15.35 11.69
N GLY A 540 -6.90 -15.06 11.91
CA GLY A 540 -6.18 -14.02 11.21
C GLY A 540 -5.09 -13.36 12.05
N VAL A 541 -4.44 -12.39 11.41
CA VAL A 541 -3.54 -11.42 12.01
C VAL A 541 -4.28 -10.10 12.12
N LEU A 542 -4.64 -9.70 13.33
CA LEU A 542 -5.25 -8.40 13.60
C LEU A 542 -4.16 -7.33 13.57
N PHE A 543 -4.16 -6.51 12.52
CA PHE A 543 -3.25 -5.37 12.39
C PHE A 543 -3.80 -4.17 13.16
N VAL A 544 -2.97 -3.58 14.00
CA VAL A 544 -3.34 -2.46 14.89
C VAL A 544 -2.24 -1.40 14.82
N THR A 545 -2.61 -0.12 14.88
CA THR A 545 -1.60 0.93 15.04
C THR A 545 -1.48 1.36 16.51
N TYR A 546 -0.31 1.84 16.95
CA TYR A 546 -0.18 2.39 18.31
C TYR A 546 -1.19 3.51 18.62
N PRO A 547 -1.49 4.47 17.72
CA PRO A 547 -2.59 5.41 17.91
C PRO A 547 -3.96 4.74 18.07
N THR A 548 -4.27 3.74 17.25
CA THR A 548 -5.54 2.99 17.34
C THR A 548 -5.64 2.25 18.68
N LEU A 549 -4.58 1.56 19.12
CA LEU A 549 -4.56 0.78 20.35
C LEU A 549 -4.96 1.60 21.59
N ARG A 550 -4.50 2.85 21.69
CA ARG A 550 -4.82 3.73 22.84
C ARG A 550 -6.17 4.46 22.75
N SER A 551 -6.92 4.30 21.66
CA SER A 551 -8.12 5.10 21.41
C SER A 551 -9.33 4.63 22.23
N ASN A 552 -10.21 5.57 22.56
CA ASN A 552 -11.47 5.35 23.29
C ASN A 552 -12.63 6.15 22.66
N ARG A 553 -13.86 5.73 22.92
CA ARG A 553 -15.10 6.43 22.56
C ARG A 553 -16.15 6.12 23.62
N GLY A 554 -16.51 7.14 24.41
CA GLY A 554 -17.34 6.91 25.60
C GLY A 554 -16.62 5.93 26.53
N ASP A 555 -17.34 4.87 26.94
CA ASP A 555 -16.80 3.80 27.80
C ASP A 555 -16.09 2.68 27.02
N ALA A 556 -16.17 2.66 25.68
CA ALA A 556 -15.55 1.63 24.86
C ALA A 556 -14.08 1.98 24.53
N THR A 557 -13.16 1.04 24.75
CA THR A 557 -11.74 1.19 24.41
C THR A 557 -11.32 0.15 23.36
N ARG A 558 -10.38 0.53 22.47
CA ARG A 558 -9.79 -0.43 21.51
C ARG A 558 -9.01 -1.53 22.22
N LEU A 559 -8.42 -1.24 23.37
CA LEU A 559 -7.72 -2.23 24.19
C LEU A 559 -8.68 -3.35 24.62
N ASP A 560 -9.83 -3.00 25.21
CA ASP A 560 -10.82 -3.98 25.67
C ASP A 560 -11.40 -4.77 24.50
N GLN A 561 -11.63 -4.12 23.36
CA GLN A 561 -12.09 -4.77 22.13
C GLN A 561 -11.10 -5.85 21.65
N ILE A 562 -9.79 -5.56 21.69
CA ILE A 562 -8.74 -6.52 21.31
C ILE A 562 -8.68 -7.67 22.33
N ILE A 563 -8.73 -7.37 23.63
CA ILE A 563 -8.70 -8.38 24.70
C ILE A 563 -9.90 -9.32 24.59
N ALA A 564 -11.11 -8.77 24.35
CA ALA A 564 -12.32 -9.54 24.15
C ALA A 564 -12.23 -10.47 22.94
N TRP A 565 -11.64 -10.00 21.83
CA TRP A 565 -11.42 -10.81 20.63
C TRP A 565 -10.37 -11.91 20.82
N ALA A 566 -9.27 -11.59 21.51
CA ALA A 566 -8.19 -12.50 21.81
C ALA A 566 -8.66 -13.65 22.72
N GLY A 567 -9.46 -13.31 23.75
CA GLY A 567 -9.93 -14.25 24.76
C GLY A 567 -8.89 -14.54 25.85
N ALA A 568 -9.35 -15.07 26.98
CA ALA A 568 -8.51 -15.30 28.17
C ALA A 568 -7.43 -16.38 27.99
N ASP A 569 -7.62 -17.25 27.01
CA ASP A 569 -6.72 -18.37 26.67
C ASP A 569 -5.85 -18.06 25.45
N PHE A 570 -5.78 -16.79 25.04
CA PHE A 570 -4.96 -16.37 23.92
C PHE A 570 -3.47 -16.72 24.15
N ASP A 571 -2.93 -17.51 23.22
CA ASP A 571 -1.54 -17.92 23.20
C ASP A 571 -0.85 -17.60 21.86
N GLY A 572 -1.51 -16.81 21.00
CA GLY A 572 -0.96 -16.34 19.74
C GLY A 572 0.19 -15.35 19.89
N VAL A 573 0.74 -14.93 18.76
CA VAL A 573 1.82 -13.94 18.73
C VAL A 573 1.23 -12.54 18.90
N ILE A 574 1.87 -11.74 19.76
CA ILE A 574 1.69 -10.28 19.83
C ILE A 574 3.01 -9.66 19.39
N ALA A 575 3.05 -9.18 18.14
CA ALA A 575 4.21 -8.52 17.60
C ALA A 575 4.07 -7.00 17.75
N PHE A 576 4.93 -6.41 18.58
CA PHE A 576 5.12 -4.97 18.66
C PHE A 576 6.22 -4.56 17.69
N ASP A 577 5.83 -4.21 16.47
CA ASP A 577 6.69 -3.67 15.43
C ASP A 577 6.91 -2.17 15.64
N GLU A 578 8.16 -1.72 15.56
CA GLU A 578 8.62 -0.44 16.09
C GLU A 578 8.29 -0.25 17.58
N ALA A 579 8.62 -1.27 18.39
CA ALA A 579 8.32 -1.31 19.84
C ALA A 579 8.76 -0.06 20.63
N HIS A 580 9.74 0.71 20.13
CA HIS A 580 10.18 1.96 20.74
C HIS A 580 9.06 3.02 20.84
N GLU A 581 8.00 2.92 20.05
CA GLU A 581 6.79 3.77 20.16
C GLU A 581 6.06 3.58 21.50
N MET A 582 6.33 2.48 22.24
CA MET A 582 5.86 2.29 23.61
C MET A 582 6.75 2.96 24.68
N GLY A 583 7.77 3.70 24.25
CA GLY A 583 8.65 4.47 25.12
C GLY A 583 7.88 5.44 26.03
N GLY A 584 8.49 5.79 27.18
CA GLY A 584 7.88 6.70 28.14
C GLY A 584 6.72 6.10 28.95
N VAL A 585 6.53 4.78 28.93
CA VAL A 585 5.50 4.09 29.75
C VAL A 585 5.71 4.29 31.25
N ALA A 586 6.95 4.45 31.70
CA ALA A 586 7.30 4.66 33.10
C ALA A 586 7.05 6.10 33.59
N GLY A 587 6.67 7.03 32.69
CA GLY A 587 6.72 8.46 32.99
C GLY A 587 8.17 8.95 33.19
N GLY A 588 8.34 10.20 33.62
CA GLY A 588 9.66 10.73 33.93
C GLY A 588 9.64 12.17 34.45
N GLU A 589 10.70 12.57 35.14
CA GLU A 589 10.97 13.96 35.51
C GLU A 589 11.59 14.69 34.31
N GLY A 590 10.88 15.69 33.78
CA GLY A 590 11.45 16.65 32.83
C GLY A 590 11.84 17.95 33.55
N SER A 591 12.51 18.85 32.83
CA SER A 591 12.82 20.23 33.28
C SER A 591 11.58 21.07 33.67
N MET A 592 10.37 20.51 33.52
CA MET A 592 9.07 21.11 33.82
C MET A 592 8.23 20.26 34.82
N GLY A 593 8.83 19.28 35.52
CA GLY A 593 8.17 18.45 36.54
C GLY A 593 7.89 16.98 36.13
N THR A 594 7.16 16.25 36.96
CA THR A 594 6.76 14.83 36.77
C THR A 594 5.74 14.69 35.64
N LYS A 595 6.09 13.95 34.58
CA LYS A 595 5.21 13.66 33.45
C LYS A 595 4.47 12.33 33.64
N LYS A 596 3.16 12.32 33.38
CA LYS A 596 2.35 11.09 33.24
C LYS A 596 2.91 10.23 32.09
N GLY A 597 2.83 8.90 32.25
CA GLY A 597 3.30 7.95 31.25
C GLY A 597 2.59 8.06 29.90
N SER A 598 3.28 7.66 28.82
CA SER A 598 2.71 7.63 27.47
C SER A 598 1.48 6.73 27.42
N GLN A 599 0.33 7.26 26.98
CA GLN A 599 -0.89 6.47 26.81
C GLN A 599 -0.70 5.30 25.83
N GLN A 600 0.15 5.46 24.81
CA GLN A 600 0.49 4.38 23.87
C GLN A 600 1.27 3.27 24.57
N GLY A 601 2.30 3.64 25.33
CA GLY A 601 3.08 2.68 26.12
C GLY A 601 2.24 1.97 27.18
N ILE A 602 1.35 2.70 27.86
CA ILE A 602 0.42 2.15 28.85
C ILE A 602 -0.50 1.10 28.19
N ALA A 603 -1.16 1.43 27.08
CA ALA A 603 -2.07 0.51 26.40
C ALA A 603 -1.32 -0.75 25.89
N GLY A 604 -0.10 -0.58 25.36
CA GLY A 604 0.75 -1.70 24.95
C GLY A 604 1.14 -2.63 26.09
N VAL A 605 1.51 -2.09 27.27
CA VAL A 605 1.82 -2.90 28.46
C VAL A 605 0.57 -3.56 29.04
N LEU A 606 -0.56 -2.87 29.09
CA LEU A 606 -1.81 -3.47 29.57
C LEU A 606 -2.27 -4.62 28.68
N LEU A 607 -2.16 -4.50 27.34
CA LEU A 607 -2.50 -5.56 26.40
C LEU A 607 -1.74 -6.85 26.71
N GLN A 608 -0.41 -6.77 26.81
CA GLN A 608 0.39 -7.94 27.14
C GLN A 608 0.11 -8.42 28.57
N ASN A 609 -0.16 -7.55 29.56
CA ASN A 609 -0.46 -8.00 30.92
C ASN A 609 -1.79 -8.78 31.02
N HIS A 610 -2.78 -8.44 30.22
CA HIS A 610 -4.07 -9.14 30.22
C HIS A 610 -4.02 -10.50 29.50
N LEU A 611 -2.97 -10.77 28.73
CA LEU A 611 -2.79 -11.99 27.94
C LEU A 611 -1.53 -12.75 28.40
N PRO A 612 -1.58 -13.46 29.55
CA PRO A 612 -0.41 -14.05 30.22
C PRO A 612 0.36 -15.07 29.37
N ASP A 613 -0.35 -15.88 28.59
CA ASP A 613 0.23 -16.95 27.75
C ASP A 613 0.63 -16.49 26.34
N ALA A 614 0.41 -15.21 26.01
CA ALA A 614 0.76 -14.64 24.71
C ALA A 614 2.26 -14.74 24.40
N ARG A 615 2.56 -14.94 23.13
CA ARG A 615 3.93 -14.98 22.59
C ARG A 615 4.34 -13.58 22.17
N VAL A 616 4.93 -12.84 23.09
CA VAL A 616 5.27 -11.44 22.88
C VAL A 616 6.60 -11.32 22.11
N LEU A 617 6.56 -10.63 20.98
CA LEU A 617 7.70 -10.26 20.16
C LEU A 617 7.84 -8.74 20.17
N TYR A 618 8.98 -8.22 20.63
CA TYR A 618 9.33 -6.81 20.50
C TYR A 618 10.29 -6.65 19.33
N ALA A 619 9.93 -5.88 18.31
CA ALA A 619 10.78 -5.62 17.15
C ALA A 619 11.13 -4.13 17.09
N SER A 620 12.38 -3.78 17.35
CA SER A 620 12.87 -2.39 17.28
C SER A 620 14.39 -2.32 17.25
N ALA A 621 14.94 -1.60 16.27
CA ALA A 621 16.40 -1.41 16.14
C ALA A 621 17.03 -0.63 17.31
N THR A 622 16.24 0.20 18.00
CA THR A 622 16.69 1.14 19.04
C THR A 622 16.27 0.74 20.45
N GLY A 623 15.68 -0.46 20.59
CA GLY A 623 15.07 -0.95 21.82
C GLY A 623 16.03 -1.09 23.00
N ALA A 624 17.27 -1.50 22.74
CA ALA A 624 18.30 -1.68 23.76
C ALA A 624 19.37 -0.57 23.74
N SER A 625 19.09 0.57 23.09
CA SER A 625 20.03 1.71 23.05
C SER A 625 19.86 2.65 24.24
N GLU A 626 18.65 2.73 24.82
CA GLU A 626 18.36 3.50 26.02
C GLU A 626 17.61 2.65 27.04
N VAL A 627 17.94 2.78 28.33
CA VAL A 627 17.30 2.00 29.41
C VAL A 627 15.78 2.15 29.46
N ASN A 628 15.27 3.36 29.15
CA ASN A 628 13.84 3.63 29.18
C ASN A 628 13.09 2.84 28.09
N ASN A 629 13.77 2.42 27.03
CA ASN A 629 13.20 1.59 25.96
C ASN A 629 13.08 0.11 26.38
N LEU A 630 13.64 -0.32 27.51
CA LEU A 630 13.38 -1.65 28.07
C LEU A 630 12.23 -1.65 29.09
N ALA A 631 11.76 -0.47 29.52
CA ALA A 631 10.71 -0.35 30.53
C ALA A 631 9.34 -0.93 30.08
N TYR A 632 9.06 -0.93 28.78
CA TYR A 632 7.85 -1.54 28.21
C TYR A 632 7.99 -3.04 27.90
N ALA A 633 9.23 -3.54 27.87
CA ALA A 633 9.55 -4.91 27.50
C ALA A 633 9.40 -5.86 28.70
N VAL A 634 8.23 -5.78 29.36
CA VAL A 634 7.98 -6.41 30.66
C VAL A 634 8.05 -7.95 30.61
N ARG A 635 7.99 -8.56 29.41
CA ARG A 635 8.11 -10.00 29.23
C ARG A 635 9.55 -10.53 29.13
N LEU A 636 10.56 -9.67 29.18
CA LEU A 636 11.95 -10.12 29.18
C LEU A 636 12.43 -10.67 30.53
N GLY A 637 11.67 -10.48 31.60
CA GLY A 637 12.08 -10.94 32.94
C GLY A 637 13.28 -10.18 33.49
N LEU A 638 13.39 -8.88 33.18
CA LEU A 638 14.48 -8.01 33.62
C LEU A 638 14.40 -7.61 35.10
N TRP A 639 13.25 -7.83 35.74
CA TRP A 639 13.01 -7.57 37.15
C TRP A 639 11.98 -8.56 37.71
N GLY A 640 11.90 -8.64 39.03
CA GLY A 640 11.03 -9.57 39.76
C GLY A 640 11.80 -10.74 40.39
N PRO A 641 11.11 -11.83 40.77
CA PRO A 641 11.74 -12.98 41.41
C PRO A 641 12.90 -13.54 40.59
N GLU A 642 13.96 -13.97 41.28
CA GLU A 642 15.17 -14.55 40.68
C GLU A 642 15.96 -13.61 39.76
N THR A 643 15.72 -12.29 39.85
CA THR A 643 16.49 -11.26 39.14
C THR A 643 17.25 -10.36 40.12
N ALA A 644 18.23 -9.60 39.62
CA ALA A 644 18.97 -8.62 40.41
C ALA A 644 18.13 -7.38 40.82
N PHE A 645 16.95 -7.19 40.20
CA PHE A 645 16.14 -5.99 40.36
C PHE A 645 14.75 -6.35 40.88
N ALA A 646 14.37 -5.86 42.06
CA ALA A 646 13.08 -6.19 42.67
C ALA A 646 11.88 -5.72 41.83
N ASN A 647 12.00 -4.57 41.16
CA ASN A 647 10.97 -3.98 40.32
C ASN A 647 11.57 -3.14 39.19
N ARG A 648 10.69 -2.66 38.31
CA ARG A 648 11.05 -1.86 37.13
C ARG A 648 11.76 -0.56 37.49
N GLU A 649 11.30 0.15 38.52
CA GLU A 649 11.85 1.43 38.95
C GLU A 649 13.30 1.27 39.45
N ALA A 650 13.57 0.19 40.20
CA ALA A 650 14.92 -0.18 40.62
C ALA A 650 15.82 -0.50 39.42
N PHE A 651 15.32 -1.27 38.45
CA PHE A 651 16.03 -1.57 37.19
C PHE A 651 16.42 -0.28 36.45
N ILE A 652 15.46 0.60 36.17
CA ILE A 652 15.71 1.85 35.42
C ILE A 652 16.74 2.71 36.15
N THR A 653 16.59 2.88 37.46
CA THR A 653 17.46 3.75 38.26
C THR A 653 18.90 3.24 38.27
N GLN A 654 19.10 1.95 38.54
CA GLN A 654 20.43 1.35 38.65
C GLN A 654 21.15 1.26 37.29
N ILE A 655 20.45 0.86 36.23
CA ILE A 655 21.05 0.82 34.89
C ILE A 655 21.37 2.24 34.38
N ARG A 656 20.51 3.23 34.67
CA ARG A 656 20.80 4.64 34.32
C ARG A 656 22.08 5.15 35.02
N GLN A 657 22.29 4.79 36.28
CA GLN A 657 23.51 5.15 37.01
C GLN A 657 24.77 4.48 36.42
N GLY A 658 24.63 3.24 35.92
CA GLY A 658 25.72 2.50 35.26
C GLY A 658 26.01 2.92 33.81
N GLY A 659 25.18 3.77 33.22
CA GLY A 659 25.38 4.31 31.86
C GLY A 659 25.43 3.23 30.76
N ILE A 660 26.20 3.50 29.70
CA ILE A 660 26.28 2.65 28.51
C ILE A 660 26.81 1.25 28.84
N ALA A 661 27.82 1.14 29.72
CA ALA A 661 28.43 -0.14 30.07
C ALA A 661 27.44 -1.10 30.76
N ALA A 662 26.57 -0.58 31.62
CA ALA A 662 25.50 -1.38 32.24
C ALA A 662 24.46 -1.83 31.21
N MET A 663 24.13 -0.97 30.23
CA MET A 663 23.21 -1.33 29.16
C MET A 663 23.78 -2.43 28.25
N GLU A 664 25.07 -2.37 27.92
CA GLU A 664 25.76 -3.43 27.17
C GLU A 664 25.74 -4.76 27.92
N LEU A 665 25.91 -4.74 29.25
CA LEU A 665 25.80 -5.94 30.08
C LEU A 665 24.40 -6.55 30.02
N VAL A 666 23.35 -5.72 30.11
CA VAL A 666 21.95 -6.18 29.98
C VAL A 666 21.71 -6.80 28.61
N ALA A 667 22.15 -6.17 27.53
CA ALA A 667 22.01 -6.70 26.18
C ALA A 667 22.72 -8.05 25.99
N ARG A 668 23.93 -8.20 26.57
CA ARG A 668 24.69 -9.44 26.57
C ARG A 668 24.01 -10.56 27.36
N ASP A 669 23.46 -10.24 28.52
CA ASP A 669 22.72 -11.20 29.35
C ASP A 669 21.43 -11.67 28.65
N LEU A 670 20.70 -10.74 28.02
CA LEU A 670 19.54 -11.09 27.19
C LEU A 670 19.92 -11.99 26.00
N LYS A 671 21.08 -11.77 25.36
CA LYS A 671 21.58 -12.68 24.31
C LYS A 671 21.92 -14.06 24.89
N ALA A 672 22.64 -14.10 26.00
CA ALA A 672 23.07 -15.34 26.65
C ALA A 672 21.90 -16.20 27.14
N THR A 673 20.78 -15.57 27.49
CA THR A 673 19.52 -16.23 27.88
C THR A 673 18.61 -16.55 26.69
N GLY A 674 19.00 -16.16 25.47
CA GLY A 674 18.26 -16.44 24.23
C GLY A 674 17.04 -15.54 24.02
N LEU A 675 17.00 -14.38 24.68
CA LEU A 675 15.88 -13.43 24.65
C LEU A 675 16.13 -12.22 23.74
N TYR A 676 17.34 -12.05 23.21
CA TYR A 676 17.71 -10.90 22.38
C TYR A 676 18.68 -11.24 21.26
N THR A 677 18.42 -10.68 20.08
CA THR A 677 19.40 -10.61 18.97
C THR A 677 19.36 -9.23 18.34
N ALA A 678 20.50 -8.75 17.85
CA ALA A 678 20.58 -7.47 17.14
C ALA A 678 21.69 -7.47 16.10
N ARG A 679 21.29 -7.31 14.84
CA ARG A 679 22.16 -7.32 13.67
C ARG A 679 21.97 -6.06 12.84
N ALA A 680 23.05 -5.49 12.33
CA ALA A 680 23.01 -4.35 11.42
C ALA A 680 23.55 -4.75 10.04
N LEU A 681 23.23 -3.97 9.00
CA LEU A 681 23.91 -4.10 7.72
C LEU A 681 25.38 -3.73 7.88
N SER A 682 26.25 -4.47 7.20
CA SER A 682 27.66 -4.12 7.08
C SER A 682 27.82 -2.84 6.25
N PHE A 683 28.72 -1.96 6.68
CA PHE A 683 29.21 -0.84 5.87
C PHE A 683 30.36 -1.24 4.93
N ALA A 684 30.67 -2.53 4.82
CA ALA A 684 31.65 -3.02 3.85
C ALA A 684 31.25 -2.60 2.43
N GLY A 685 32.15 -1.90 1.74
CA GLY A 685 31.90 -1.34 0.41
C GLY A 685 31.13 -0.01 0.40
N VAL A 686 30.88 0.61 1.56
CA VAL A 686 30.31 1.96 1.67
C VAL A 686 31.42 2.98 1.85
N GLU A 687 31.49 3.95 0.95
CA GLU A 687 32.36 5.11 1.05
C GLU A 687 31.57 6.31 1.56
N TYR A 688 32.17 7.08 2.47
CA TYR A 688 31.59 8.31 3.01
C TYR A 688 32.42 9.50 2.57
N ASP A 689 31.78 10.45 1.91
CA ASP A 689 32.40 11.73 1.56
C ASP A 689 31.48 12.90 1.95
N ILE A 690 32.07 13.98 2.47
CA ILE A 690 31.35 15.19 2.85
C ILE A 690 31.40 16.14 1.66
N LEU A 691 30.32 16.19 0.89
CA LEU A 691 30.17 17.17 -0.18
C LEU A 691 29.96 18.58 0.40
N ARG A 692 31.05 19.35 0.51
CA ARG A 692 31.03 20.72 1.02
C ARG A 692 30.73 21.72 -0.10
N HIS A 693 29.75 22.59 0.13
CA HIS A 693 29.51 23.78 -0.70
C HIS A 693 30.18 24.99 -0.04
N GLU A 694 31.11 25.64 -0.75
CA GLU A 694 31.68 26.92 -0.32
C GLU A 694 30.77 28.06 -0.76
N LEU A 695 30.32 28.88 0.20
CA LEU A 695 29.44 30.01 -0.10
C LEU A 695 30.18 31.06 -0.94
N THR A 696 29.54 31.54 -2.00
CA THR A 696 30.07 32.64 -2.81
C THR A 696 29.93 33.97 -2.08
N PRO A 697 30.74 35.00 -2.41
CA PRO A 697 30.58 36.34 -1.85
C PRO A 697 29.17 36.91 -2.04
N GLU A 698 28.52 36.58 -3.16
CA GLU A 698 27.14 36.98 -3.44
C GLU A 698 26.13 36.28 -2.50
N GLN A 699 26.26 34.97 -2.29
CA GLN A 699 25.41 34.23 -1.36
C GLN A 699 25.58 34.72 0.08
N ILE A 700 26.80 35.07 0.49
CA ILE A 700 27.09 35.68 1.80
C ILE A 700 26.35 37.02 1.91
N ALA A 701 26.47 37.90 0.91
CA ALA A 701 25.80 39.19 0.90
C ALA A 701 24.26 39.06 0.99
N VAL A 702 23.67 38.08 0.28
CA VAL A 702 22.24 37.77 0.37
C VAL A 702 21.86 37.30 1.78
N TYR A 703 22.65 36.40 2.37
CA TYR A 703 22.43 35.92 3.73
C TYR A 703 22.47 37.05 4.75
N ASP A 704 23.49 37.90 4.69
CA ASP A 704 23.68 39.03 5.60
C ASP A 704 22.53 40.04 5.47
N THR A 705 22.09 40.33 4.24
CA THR A 705 20.95 41.22 3.99
C THR A 705 19.67 40.71 4.67
N TYR A 706 19.39 39.40 4.56
CA TYR A 706 18.24 38.82 5.26
C TYR A 706 18.43 38.75 6.77
N ALA A 707 19.65 38.51 7.26
CA ALA A 707 19.96 38.54 8.69
C ALA A 707 19.68 39.92 9.29
N ASP A 708 20.08 40.99 8.60
CA ASP A 708 19.79 42.37 8.99
C ASP A 708 18.28 42.65 9.02
N ALA A 709 17.54 42.19 8.00
CA ALA A 709 16.08 42.33 7.96
C ALA A 709 15.39 41.59 9.12
N TRP A 710 15.75 40.33 9.38
CA TRP A 710 15.22 39.57 10.51
C TRP A 710 15.60 40.18 11.86
N ALA A 711 16.76 40.81 11.99
CA ALA A 711 17.16 41.52 13.19
C ALA A 711 16.25 42.73 13.48
N ILE A 712 15.77 43.43 12.46
CA ILE A 712 14.78 44.51 12.62
C ILE A 712 13.48 43.93 13.20
N ILE A 713 12.95 42.85 12.62
CA ILE A 713 11.71 42.20 13.08
C ILE A 713 11.87 41.69 14.51
N HIS A 714 13.01 41.06 14.82
CA HIS A 714 13.30 40.53 16.15
C HIS A 714 13.31 41.64 17.22
N ARG A 715 13.91 42.80 16.92
CA ARG A 715 13.88 43.97 17.82
C ARG A 715 12.46 44.53 18.01
N GLY A 716 11.63 44.46 16.97
CA GLY A 716 10.24 44.92 17.01
C GLY A 716 9.26 43.97 17.71
N LEU A 717 9.62 42.69 17.90
CA LEU A 717 8.73 41.66 18.41
C LEU A 717 8.18 41.98 19.80
N GLU A 718 9.02 42.41 20.74
CA GLU A 718 8.56 42.73 22.10
C GLU A 718 7.61 43.94 22.08
N LYS A 719 7.89 44.96 21.27
CA LYS A 719 6.99 46.11 21.11
C LYS A 719 5.65 45.72 20.47
N ALA A 720 5.65 44.79 19.52
CA ALA A 720 4.43 44.27 18.93
C ALA A 720 3.60 43.46 19.95
N LEU A 721 4.23 42.69 20.84
CA LEU A 721 3.54 41.98 21.92
C LEU A 721 2.89 42.92 22.94
N GLU A 722 3.51 44.07 23.21
CA GLU A 722 2.92 45.13 24.03
C GLU A 722 1.69 45.76 23.34
N LEU A 723 1.85 46.18 22.08
CA LEU A 723 0.77 46.84 21.32
C LEU A 723 -0.45 45.94 21.08
N THR A 724 -0.25 44.63 21.06
CA THR A 724 -1.32 43.63 20.89
C THR A 724 -1.94 43.16 22.21
N GLY A 725 -1.53 43.73 23.34
CA GLY A 725 -2.08 43.41 24.66
C GLY A 725 -1.72 42.02 25.18
N VAL A 726 -0.69 41.37 24.61
CA VAL A 726 -0.17 40.08 25.11
C VAL A 726 0.73 40.31 26.33
N VAL A 727 1.43 41.45 26.35
CA VAL A 727 2.25 41.96 27.46
C VAL A 727 1.72 43.34 27.84
N ASP A 728 1.62 43.62 29.14
CA ASP A 728 1.30 44.95 29.64
C ASP A 728 2.53 45.86 29.47
N GLY A 729 2.40 46.92 28.66
CA GLY A 729 3.49 47.87 28.39
C GLY A 729 3.83 48.81 29.57
N ASN A 730 2.97 48.92 30.58
CA ASN A 730 3.21 49.75 31.77
C ASN A 730 3.82 48.94 32.93
N GLU A 731 3.46 47.67 33.07
CA GLU A 731 3.95 46.78 34.15
C GLU A 731 4.97 45.71 33.70
N GLY A 732 5.15 45.49 32.40
CA GLY A 732 6.01 44.43 31.85
C GLY A 732 5.52 43.00 32.09
N LYS A 733 4.34 42.83 32.71
CA LYS A 733 3.75 41.52 33.03
C LYS A 733 3.05 40.91 31.83
N THR A 734 3.13 39.59 31.71
CA THR A 734 2.48 38.86 30.62
C THR A 734 1.00 38.65 30.95
N LEU A 735 0.10 39.19 30.12
CA LEU A 735 -1.35 39.09 30.29
C LEU A 735 -1.89 37.73 29.81
N ASN A 736 -1.19 37.10 28.84
CA ASN A 736 -1.48 35.75 28.38
C ASN A 736 -0.19 34.99 28.06
N SER A 737 0.22 34.11 28.98
CA SER A 737 1.46 33.33 28.88
C SER A 737 1.46 32.35 27.70
N GLY A 738 0.30 31.76 27.37
CA GLY A 738 0.13 30.89 26.21
C GLY A 738 0.30 31.62 24.89
N ALA A 739 -0.32 32.80 24.74
CA ALA A 739 -0.20 33.62 23.54
C ALA A 739 1.25 34.12 23.31
N LYS A 740 1.93 34.54 24.39
CA LYS A 740 3.35 34.94 24.34
C LYS A 740 4.25 33.79 23.88
N ALA A 741 4.07 32.60 24.46
CA ALA A 741 4.83 31.41 24.08
C ALA A 741 4.57 31.01 22.61
N ALA A 742 3.30 31.04 22.18
CA ALA A 742 2.91 30.73 20.81
C ALA A 742 3.50 31.72 19.79
N ALA A 743 3.46 33.03 20.08
CA ALA A 743 4.03 34.05 19.20
C ALA A 743 5.54 33.89 19.03
N ARG A 744 6.29 33.72 20.14
CA ARG A 744 7.74 33.48 20.09
C ARG A 744 8.08 32.18 19.37
N SER A 745 7.35 31.11 19.64
CA SER A 745 7.52 29.82 18.97
C SER A 745 7.31 29.93 17.46
N ARG A 746 6.23 30.61 17.03
CA ARG A 746 5.96 30.85 15.60
C ARG A 746 7.05 31.68 14.93
N PHE A 747 7.50 32.75 15.57
CA PHE A 747 8.58 33.61 15.06
C PHE A 747 9.87 32.81 14.86
N GLU A 748 10.34 32.11 15.91
CA GLU A 748 11.58 31.32 15.84
C GLU A 748 11.48 30.19 14.82
N SER A 749 10.34 29.50 14.75
CA SER A 749 10.10 28.43 13.77
C SER A 749 10.05 28.96 12.34
N CYS A 750 9.53 30.17 12.12
CA CYS A 750 9.54 30.80 10.80
C CYS A 750 10.97 31.19 10.38
N LYS A 751 11.71 31.86 11.27
CA LYS A 751 13.11 32.24 11.06
C LYS A 751 14.00 31.03 10.74
N GLN A 752 13.90 29.94 11.51
CA GLN A 752 14.67 28.72 11.25
C GLN A 752 14.36 28.10 9.88
N ARG A 753 13.07 28.02 9.50
CA ARG A 753 12.68 27.50 8.18
C ARG A 753 13.17 28.39 7.04
N PHE A 754 13.10 29.71 7.20
CA PHE A 754 13.59 30.68 6.23
C PHE A 754 15.08 30.43 5.91
N PHE A 755 15.92 30.44 6.94
CA PHE A 755 17.37 30.24 6.75
C PHE A 755 17.71 28.82 6.31
N GLY A 756 16.95 27.81 6.75
CA GLY A 756 17.09 26.44 6.27
C GLY A 756 16.89 26.33 4.75
N ALA A 757 15.85 26.97 4.21
CA ALA A 757 15.59 26.99 2.78
C ALA A 757 16.61 27.83 2.00
N LEU A 758 17.04 28.98 2.54
CA LEU A 758 18.08 29.81 1.92
C LEU A 758 19.41 29.04 1.76
N LEU A 759 19.85 28.38 2.83
CA LEU A 759 21.07 27.58 2.82
C LEU A 759 20.94 26.32 1.95
N LEU A 760 19.76 25.70 1.88
CA LEU A 760 19.50 24.59 0.98
C LEU A 760 19.62 25.05 -0.49
N SER A 761 19.02 26.19 -0.84
CA SER A 761 19.11 26.77 -2.18
C SER A 761 20.55 27.07 -2.58
N ALA A 762 21.34 27.66 -1.66
CA ALA A 762 22.75 27.92 -1.89
C ALA A 762 23.54 26.65 -2.26
N LYS A 763 23.22 25.50 -1.65
CA LYS A 763 23.89 24.22 -1.90
C LYS A 763 23.51 23.54 -3.21
N LEU A 764 22.36 23.88 -3.80
CA LEU A 764 21.82 23.16 -4.97
C LEU A 764 22.80 23.05 -6.14
N PRO A 765 23.55 24.10 -6.54
CA PRO A 765 24.50 23.99 -7.65
C PRO A 765 25.57 22.92 -7.42
N THR A 766 26.12 22.82 -6.21
CA THR A 766 27.12 21.78 -5.87
C THR A 766 26.51 20.39 -5.84
N VAL A 767 25.29 20.25 -5.31
CA VAL A 767 24.58 18.96 -5.29
C VAL A 767 24.23 18.50 -6.70
N ILE A 768 23.69 19.39 -7.54
CA ILE A 768 23.33 19.09 -8.94
C ILE A 768 24.57 18.65 -9.73
N ALA A 769 25.69 19.36 -9.60
CA ALA A 769 26.94 18.98 -10.27
C ALA A 769 27.41 17.58 -9.84
N ALA A 770 27.31 17.24 -8.56
CA ALA A 770 27.66 15.90 -8.07
C ALA A 770 26.68 14.82 -8.60
N ILE A 771 25.38 15.11 -8.65
CA ILE A 771 24.37 14.21 -9.24
C ILE A 771 24.72 13.93 -10.70
N GLU A 772 24.98 14.97 -11.49
CA GLU A 772 25.32 14.85 -12.91
C GLU A 772 26.61 14.02 -13.11
N GLN A 773 27.63 14.23 -12.26
CA GLN A 773 28.85 13.44 -12.28
C GLN A 773 28.60 11.95 -11.99
N HIS A 774 27.80 11.62 -10.97
CA HIS A 774 27.47 10.23 -10.63
C HIS A 774 26.62 9.55 -11.71
N LEU A 775 25.64 10.27 -12.27
CA LEU A 775 24.84 9.77 -13.38
C LEU A 775 25.70 9.54 -14.64
N ALA A 776 26.66 10.41 -14.93
CA ALA A 776 27.61 10.24 -16.03
C ALA A 776 28.54 9.03 -15.82
N ALA A 777 28.75 8.61 -14.57
CA ALA A 777 29.48 7.41 -14.19
C ALA A 777 28.59 6.13 -14.17
N ASP A 778 27.37 6.18 -14.72
CA ASP A 778 26.38 5.09 -14.72
C ASP A 778 25.98 4.62 -13.30
N GLN A 779 26.06 5.53 -12.32
CA GLN A 779 25.65 5.28 -10.95
C GLN A 779 24.21 5.76 -10.71
N SER A 780 23.48 5.04 -9.86
CA SER A 780 22.17 5.50 -9.39
C SER A 780 22.33 6.48 -8.23
N VAL A 781 21.57 7.57 -8.26
CA VAL A 781 21.61 8.60 -7.22
C VAL A 781 20.30 8.58 -6.42
N VAL A 782 20.42 8.53 -5.10
CA VAL A 782 19.29 8.63 -4.17
C VAL A 782 19.48 9.87 -3.31
N LEU A 783 18.49 10.76 -3.31
CA LEU A 783 18.51 11.98 -2.50
C LEU A 783 17.55 11.83 -1.32
N GLN A 784 18.04 12.13 -0.12
CA GLN A 784 17.22 12.25 1.07
C GLN A 784 17.18 13.71 1.52
N LEU A 785 15.98 14.29 1.58
CA LEU A 785 15.75 15.63 2.08
C LEU A 785 15.18 15.55 3.50
N VAL A 786 15.68 16.40 4.41
CA VAL A 786 15.22 16.45 5.82
C VAL A 786 13.77 16.94 5.93
N SER A 787 13.31 17.76 4.97
CA SER A 787 11.92 18.19 4.83
C SER A 787 11.55 18.18 3.35
N THR A 788 10.49 17.46 3.00
CA THR A 788 9.92 17.44 1.64
C THR A 788 9.08 18.68 1.35
N ALA A 789 8.81 19.51 2.37
CA ALA A 789 7.81 20.60 2.36
C ALA A 789 6.40 20.14 1.91
N GLU A 790 6.16 18.83 1.87
CA GLU A 790 4.94 18.21 1.34
C GLU A 790 3.70 18.64 2.14
N ALA A 791 3.77 18.66 3.47
CA ALA A 791 2.67 19.18 4.29
C ALA A 791 2.37 20.68 4.05
N ILE A 792 3.37 21.47 3.66
CA ILE A 792 3.19 22.89 3.32
C ILE A 792 2.55 23.00 1.94
N LEU A 793 3.05 22.23 0.98
CA LEU A 793 2.50 22.11 -0.36
C LEU A 793 1.04 21.64 -0.31
N ASP A 794 0.72 20.58 0.43
CA ASP A 794 -0.64 20.05 0.60
C ASP A 794 -1.59 21.06 1.24
N ARG A 795 -1.12 21.77 2.28
CA ARG A 795 -1.91 22.83 2.91
C ARG A 795 -2.16 23.98 1.93
N ARG A 796 -1.12 24.42 1.20
CA ARG A 796 -1.25 25.47 0.18
C ARG A 796 -2.19 25.03 -0.92
N LEU A 797 -2.00 23.85 -1.50
CA LEU A 797 -2.91 23.25 -2.46
C LEU A 797 -4.34 23.22 -1.91
N GLY A 798 -4.54 22.89 -0.63
CA GLY A 798 -5.82 22.94 0.06
C GLY A 798 -6.45 24.33 0.19
N GLU A 799 -5.64 25.37 0.32
CA GLU A 799 -6.05 26.79 0.43
C GLU A 799 -6.34 27.45 -0.92
N LEU A 800 -5.79 26.94 -2.03
CA LEU A 800 -5.98 27.51 -3.37
C LEU A 800 -7.41 27.32 -3.89
N SER A 801 -7.94 28.38 -4.47
CA SER A 801 -9.18 28.36 -5.23
C SER A 801 -9.04 27.51 -6.52
N PRO A 802 -10.15 27.08 -7.14
CA PRO A 802 -10.12 26.35 -8.40
C PRO A 802 -9.38 27.07 -9.54
N ASP A 803 -9.38 28.41 -9.52
CA ASP A 803 -8.69 29.24 -10.52
C ASP A 803 -7.18 29.30 -10.27
N GLU A 804 -6.75 29.46 -9.01
CA GLU A 804 -5.32 29.42 -8.63
C GLU A 804 -4.70 28.02 -8.77
N ARG A 805 -5.50 26.95 -8.68
CA ARG A 805 -5.04 25.57 -8.99
C ARG A 805 -4.90 25.31 -10.48
N ALA A 806 -5.60 26.06 -11.34
CA ALA A 806 -5.57 25.87 -12.78
C ALA A 806 -4.33 26.53 -13.43
N ASP A 807 -3.80 27.58 -12.80
CA ASP A 807 -2.57 28.26 -13.17
C ASP A 807 -1.62 28.24 -11.96
N LEU A 808 -0.97 27.08 -11.78
CA LEU A 808 -0.34 26.67 -10.54
C LEU A 808 0.98 27.44 -10.32
N ASP A 809 0.87 28.67 -9.83
CA ASP A 809 1.99 29.51 -9.39
C ASP A 809 2.08 29.49 -7.85
N ILE A 810 2.66 28.42 -7.33
CA ILE A 810 2.84 28.23 -5.89
C ILE A 810 4.28 28.59 -5.54
N ASP A 811 4.47 29.73 -4.89
CA ASP A 811 5.76 30.14 -4.37
C ASP A 811 5.99 29.52 -2.98
N LEU A 812 6.53 28.31 -2.94
CA LEU A 812 6.95 27.67 -1.69
C LEU A 812 8.23 28.30 -1.10
N SER A 813 8.74 29.39 -1.68
CA SER A 813 9.90 30.06 -1.13
C SER A 813 9.57 30.69 0.21
N PRO A 814 10.60 30.99 1.01
CA PRO A 814 10.41 31.69 2.28
C PRO A 814 9.72 33.06 2.15
N ARG A 815 9.62 33.62 0.93
CA ARG A 815 8.91 34.88 0.66
C ARG A 815 7.43 34.82 1.03
N GLU A 816 6.77 33.68 0.85
CA GLU A 816 5.36 33.50 1.24
C GLU A 816 5.15 33.27 2.74
N ALA A 817 6.21 32.93 3.47
CA ALA A 817 6.14 32.56 4.89
C ALA A 817 6.40 33.74 5.85
N VAL A 818 6.94 34.86 5.35
CA VAL A 818 7.40 36.02 6.12
C VAL A 818 6.44 37.20 5.99
#